data_AF-A0A396TV99-F1
#
_entry.id   AF-A0A396TV99-F1
#
_cell.length_a   1.000
_cell.length_b   1.000
_cell.length_c   1.000
_cell.angle_alpha   90.00
_cell.angle_beta   90.00
_cell.angle_gamma   90.00
#
_symmetry.space_group_name_H-M   'P 1'
#
loop_
_entity.id
_entity.type
_entity.pdbx_description
1 polymer ?
#
loop_
_entity_poly.entity_id
_entity_poly.type
_entity_poly.pdbx_seq_one_letter_code
_entity_poly.pdbx_strand_id
1 'polypeptide(L)'
;MVTQGIYMRSTRYLLYPLTSLLFACSTSNEIDNSTKQNMSNSDVEFVQNAPLGTIQNPIKYQLGIPVRNINTNKPLYYTVEVPSEQSSLVFSLAWGKDSKVFGNPDIYVSHEQIPTVDNYDCRGTWKKGDSELCVFDKPKAGNYYLLINPVIDKSDKEHEKPGKYEVNDGLLYTSTEIYSINYSCKNALADIRAQALTEKQKSFVCQRLAMTQERFINDWTKIDPYFAQPIEGDLNHRVVAELYDSIKSHKTWMSYLQDSSNSSGIFHEESPEDPNSPQATFRTFNGIHWTGGLTHYWNLEHEFAHYLDGRYLKKGTYSTAVNHMISWWSEGLAQHFGFWNGPERQFTTAHSAFYPKNILSCDTALAPYNENTSNKSIKDFTIVNESKQTVFLKRVNYNGSVSKNKKAIELQPNESWNGFNKGSWHQDDRFIIRNEDKSCLGAASLSEKSVLAFENNQLIAKHNTASLYEVFHKEVNPYSWGHLAFTFLFEEKLDDLKQFVNLTKQGKYTESDAFLEHLAQRYEADFQAWLYWGTKKAFLDSFELPESDLPLNSYTTLYGAGDWGFKLHIEKDLDELTIGSAGGVGEYDLLIGKGKPVHSIGSLNQEALVCKTNIPVEEQPKQACTLTNVTAGDYYITIDNVSAIAVLADTHIYACEGENCINSVNLPKDPEPETVAVLEPPRIIESAAIDSCVQKQPYELTQNDKNQLHSFKITNHAKENINLQRIDATTGNASSTSIQLSPNDSWQPKDTIYNSERVLVSNAQGQCLGTITAKKYRHIGFYDRTPISDDTCKLKESYTSTGITAKNASLRNESNQHIYAFWVFPEQAANQKTNGLLRRSYYASLAPGETWDNITWRHDDRIMLGNSDDPKTAKCLAILEVDSDKHSAFTLNK
;
A
#
# COMPACT_ATOMS: atom_id res chain seq x y z
N MET A 1 -58.24 -25.14 -6.03
CA MET A 1 -59.11 -25.54 -7.16
C MET A 1 -58.24 -25.99 -8.32
N VAL A 2 -58.53 -27.18 -8.87
CA VAL A 2 -58.72 -27.43 -10.31
C VAL A 2 -57.44 -27.25 -11.18
N THR A 3 -56.59 -28.28 -11.33
CA THR A 3 -56.65 -29.42 -12.30
C THR A 3 -56.46 -29.00 -13.76
N GLN A 4 -55.82 -29.75 -14.68
CA GLN A 4 -55.16 -31.08 -14.78
C GLN A 4 -54.26 -30.98 -16.05
N GLY A 5 -53.28 -31.82 -16.39
CA GLY A 5 -52.94 -33.20 -16.05
C GLY A 5 -52.59 -33.99 -17.34
N ILE A 6 -52.06 -35.22 -17.18
CA ILE A 6 -52.22 -36.39 -18.09
C ILE A 6 -51.19 -36.49 -19.26
N TYR A 7 -50.46 -37.61 -19.52
CA TYR A 7 -50.36 -38.95 -18.90
C TYR A 7 -49.07 -39.71 -19.32
N MET A 8 -48.63 -40.69 -18.50
CA MET A 8 -48.15 -42.08 -18.82
C MET A 8 -47.20 -42.37 -20.02
N ARG A 9 -46.28 -43.37 -19.99
CA ARG A 9 -46.30 -44.69 -19.29
C ARG A 9 -44.90 -45.37 -19.25
N SER A 10 -44.62 -46.08 -18.15
CA SER A 10 -44.00 -47.43 -17.98
C SER A 10 -42.99 -47.99 -19.03
N THR A 11 -41.92 -48.73 -18.69
CA THR A 11 -41.78 -49.90 -17.77
C THR A 11 -40.32 -50.07 -17.27
N ARG A 12 -39.99 -50.38 -15.99
CA ARG A 12 -40.02 -51.71 -15.26
C ARG A 12 -38.98 -52.72 -15.82
N TYR A 13 -38.08 -53.42 -15.09
CA TYR A 13 -37.94 -53.90 -13.68
C TYR A 13 -36.43 -53.81 -13.22
N LEU A 14 -36.03 -53.49 -11.96
CA LEU A 14 -35.98 -54.29 -10.69
C LEU A 14 -34.98 -55.49 -10.75
N LEU A 15 -34.14 -55.86 -9.76
CA LEU A 15 -34.12 -55.82 -8.27
C LEU A 15 -32.67 -55.58 -7.72
N TYR A 16 -32.37 -54.83 -6.63
CA TYR A 16 -32.60 -55.03 -5.15
C TYR A 16 -31.74 -56.13 -4.47
N PRO A 17 -31.53 -56.16 -3.12
CA PRO A 17 -31.51 -55.10 -2.07
C PRO A 17 -30.34 -55.24 -1.03
N LEU A 18 -30.46 -54.51 0.12
CA LEU A 18 -29.76 -54.63 1.44
C LEU A 18 -28.43 -53.84 1.64
N THR A 19 -28.10 -53.24 2.81
CA THR A 19 -28.91 -52.61 3.92
C THR A 19 -28.07 -51.67 4.83
N SER A 20 -28.51 -50.42 4.99
CA SER A 20 -28.73 -49.61 6.22
C SER A 20 -27.91 -49.72 7.54
N LEU A 21 -27.93 -48.58 8.29
CA LEU A 21 -27.46 -48.28 9.67
C LEU A 21 -25.97 -47.90 9.84
N LEU A 22 -25.53 -47.11 10.84
CA LEU A 22 -25.96 -45.84 11.48
C LEU A 22 -24.99 -45.56 12.67
N PHE A 23 -24.54 -44.31 12.84
CA PHE A 23 -23.95 -43.68 14.06
C PHE A 23 -22.65 -44.20 14.77
N ALA A 24 -21.70 -43.26 14.85
CA ALA A 24 -20.99 -42.77 16.06
C ALA A 24 -19.77 -43.48 16.70
N CYS A 25 -18.69 -42.68 16.77
CA CYS A 25 -17.72 -42.47 17.85
C CYS A 25 -17.22 -43.65 18.71
N SER A 26 -15.91 -43.94 18.60
CA SER A 26 -15.01 -43.99 19.78
C SER A 26 -13.52 -43.82 19.40
N THR A 27 -12.77 -43.21 20.31
CA THR A 27 -11.29 -43.08 20.29
C THR A 27 -10.57 -44.40 20.58
N SER A 28 -9.40 -44.64 19.97
CA SER A 28 -8.10 -44.82 20.71
C SER A 28 -7.00 -45.49 19.88
N ASN A 29 -5.82 -44.86 19.90
CA ASN A 29 -4.45 -45.42 19.96
C ASN A 29 -3.94 -46.60 19.10
N GLU A 30 -2.63 -46.48 18.89
CA GLU A 30 -1.58 -47.48 18.67
C GLU A 30 -1.15 -47.82 17.23
N ILE A 31 0.17 -47.95 17.14
CA ILE A 31 1.02 -48.03 15.96
C ILE A 31 1.35 -49.50 15.75
N ASP A 32 1.32 -49.98 14.50
CA ASP A 32 2.30 -51.01 14.13
C ASP A 32 2.89 -50.76 12.73
N ASN A 33 4.18 -51.03 12.62
CA ASN A 33 5.01 -50.84 11.44
C ASN A 33 5.19 -52.18 10.72
N SER A 34 4.79 -52.29 9.46
CA SER A 34 5.52 -53.19 8.54
C SER A 34 5.37 -52.84 7.06
N THR A 35 6.40 -53.22 6.29
CA THR A 35 6.46 -53.21 4.82
C THR A 35 6.47 -51.86 4.08
N LYS A 36 7.55 -51.08 4.30
CA LYS A 36 8.24 -50.44 3.16
C LYS A 36 9.24 -51.43 2.57
N GLN A 37 9.07 -51.82 1.30
CA GLN A 37 10.12 -52.45 0.51
C GLN A 37 10.69 -51.45 -0.51
N ASN A 38 11.97 -51.64 -0.84
CA ASN A 38 12.79 -50.68 -1.57
C ASN A 38 12.37 -50.52 -3.04
N MET A 39 12.39 -49.27 -3.51
CA MET A 39 12.89 -48.95 -4.85
C MET A 39 14.05 -47.96 -4.71
N SER A 40 15.12 -48.21 -5.45
CA SER A 40 16.38 -47.47 -5.39
C SER A 40 16.30 -46.15 -6.16
N ASN A 41 16.61 -45.03 -5.50
CA ASN A 41 16.90 -43.77 -6.18
C ASN A 41 18.43 -43.58 -6.25
N SER A 42 18.97 -43.77 -7.45
CA SER A 42 20.29 -43.27 -7.83
C SER A 42 20.23 -41.76 -8.10
N ASP A 43 21.25 -41.06 -7.62
CA ASP A 43 21.76 -39.77 -8.10
C ASP A 43 20.81 -38.54 -8.12
N VAL A 44 21.06 -37.60 -7.19
CA VAL A 44 20.55 -36.22 -7.25
C VAL A 44 21.72 -35.27 -7.02
N GLU A 45 22.24 -34.69 -8.10
CA GLU A 45 23.31 -33.69 -8.05
C GLU A 45 22.80 -32.32 -7.58
N PHE A 46 23.66 -31.58 -6.87
CA PHE A 46 23.49 -30.14 -6.68
C PHE A 46 23.85 -29.41 -7.98
N VAL A 47 22.87 -28.72 -8.57
CA VAL A 47 23.03 -28.02 -9.84
C VAL A 47 23.73 -26.68 -9.64
N GLN A 48 25.06 -26.68 -9.75
CA GLN A 48 25.87 -25.47 -9.84
C GLN A 48 26.26 -25.22 -11.30
N ASN A 49 25.67 -24.19 -11.90
CA ASN A 49 25.46 -24.01 -13.35
C ASN A 49 24.46 -25.04 -13.88
N ALA A 50 23.27 -24.56 -14.30
CA ALA A 50 22.23 -25.43 -14.84
C ALA A 50 22.75 -26.22 -16.06
N PRO A 51 22.59 -27.56 -16.09
CA PRO A 51 22.54 -28.28 -17.36
C PRO A 51 21.54 -27.58 -18.29
N LEU A 52 21.74 -27.69 -19.60
CA LEU A 52 20.73 -27.23 -20.56
C LEU A 52 19.56 -28.22 -20.53
N GLY A 53 18.65 -28.08 -19.56
CA GLY A 53 17.47 -28.92 -19.40
C GLY A 53 16.69 -28.94 -20.70
N THR A 54 16.60 -30.11 -21.35
CA THR A 54 15.98 -30.26 -22.67
C THR A 54 14.54 -30.75 -22.55
N ILE A 55 13.79 -30.63 -23.63
CA ILE A 55 12.41 -31.16 -23.71
C ILE A 55 12.34 -32.68 -23.45
N GLN A 56 13.43 -33.44 -23.65
CA GLN A 56 13.49 -34.86 -23.31
C GLN A 56 13.87 -35.12 -21.83
N ASN A 57 14.65 -34.22 -21.22
CA ASN A 57 15.20 -34.37 -19.87
C ASN A 57 15.07 -33.04 -19.10
N PRO A 58 13.86 -32.71 -18.58
CA PRO A 58 13.66 -31.54 -17.74
C PRO A 58 14.35 -31.68 -16.39
N ILE A 59 14.88 -30.59 -15.85
CA ILE A 59 15.59 -30.57 -14.56
C ILE A 59 14.57 -30.61 -13.41
N LYS A 60 14.60 -31.66 -12.58
CA LYS A 60 13.78 -31.73 -11.37
C LYS A 60 14.34 -30.85 -10.26
N TYR A 61 13.51 -29.99 -9.68
CA TYR A 61 13.82 -29.17 -8.50
C TYR A 61 12.72 -29.34 -7.43
N GLN A 62 12.80 -28.57 -6.33
CA GLN A 62 11.92 -28.70 -5.16
C GLN A 62 11.23 -27.36 -4.86
N LEU A 63 9.97 -27.42 -4.40
CA LEU A 63 9.25 -26.28 -3.85
C LEU A 63 10.04 -25.64 -2.70
N GLY A 64 9.99 -24.31 -2.59
CA GLY A 64 10.71 -23.53 -1.60
C GLY A 64 12.22 -23.43 -1.83
N ILE A 65 12.81 -24.18 -2.77
CA ILE A 65 14.25 -24.15 -3.07
C ILE A 65 14.49 -23.43 -4.40
N PRO A 66 15.06 -22.21 -4.40
CA PRO A 66 15.31 -21.46 -5.62
C PRO A 66 16.44 -22.06 -6.47
N VAL A 67 16.21 -22.13 -7.78
CA VAL A 67 17.24 -22.39 -8.80
C VAL A 67 17.85 -21.05 -9.23
N ARG A 68 19.18 -20.94 -9.20
CA ARG A 68 19.90 -19.66 -9.34
C ARG A 68 20.89 -19.67 -10.51
N ASN A 69 21.39 -18.50 -10.88
CA ASN A 69 22.39 -18.30 -11.94
C ASN A 69 21.93 -18.89 -13.28
N ILE A 70 20.66 -18.73 -13.63
CA ILE A 70 20.11 -19.17 -14.91
C ILE A 70 20.64 -18.23 -16.00
N ASN A 71 21.52 -18.75 -16.87
CA ASN A 71 22.19 -18.00 -17.93
C ASN A 71 22.00 -18.78 -19.25
N THR A 72 21.19 -18.28 -20.18
CA THR A 72 20.84 -19.02 -21.40
C THR A 72 20.41 -18.14 -22.59
N ASN A 73 20.68 -18.65 -23.80
CA ASN A 73 20.17 -18.14 -25.09
C ASN A 73 19.29 -19.19 -25.80
N LYS A 74 18.86 -20.22 -25.05
CA LYS A 74 18.07 -21.35 -25.54
C LYS A 74 16.97 -21.69 -24.53
N PRO A 75 15.84 -22.26 -24.96
CA PRO A 75 14.80 -22.68 -24.04
C PRO A 75 15.31 -23.74 -23.05
N LEU A 76 14.91 -23.62 -21.78
CA LEU A 76 15.26 -24.54 -20.69
C LEU A 76 13.99 -25.14 -20.09
N TYR A 77 14.04 -26.43 -19.77
CA TYR A 77 12.92 -27.18 -19.20
C TYR A 77 13.24 -27.65 -17.77
N TYR A 78 12.29 -27.40 -16.87
CA TYR A 78 12.32 -27.77 -15.46
C TYR A 78 11.05 -28.54 -15.06
N THR A 79 11.09 -29.28 -13.96
CA THR A 79 9.90 -29.92 -13.38
C THR A 79 9.93 -29.89 -11.85
N VAL A 80 8.76 -29.74 -11.25
CA VAL A 80 8.56 -29.74 -9.80
C VAL A 80 7.32 -30.56 -9.45
N GLU A 81 7.40 -31.28 -8.34
CA GLU A 81 6.32 -32.13 -7.83
C GLU A 81 5.54 -31.34 -6.78
N VAL A 82 4.22 -31.28 -6.95
CA VAL A 82 3.30 -30.47 -6.14
C VAL A 82 2.37 -31.38 -5.35
N PRO A 83 2.30 -31.22 -4.00
CA PRO A 83 1.42 -32.03 -3.16
C PRO A 83 -0.06 -31.68 -3.38
N SER A 84 -0.97 -32.52 -2.84
CA SER A 84 -2.41 -32.26 -2.86
C SER A 84 -2.82 -31.12 -1.91
N GLU A 85 -4.07 -30.65 -2.06
CA GLU A 85 -4.73 -29.70 -1.16
C GLU A 85 -3.97 -28.37 -0.92
N GLN A 86 -3.28 -27.87 -1.95
CA GLN A 86 -2.61 -26.56 -1.87
C GLN A 86 -3.58 -25.44 -2.26
N SER A 87 -3.53 -24.31 -1.55
CA SER A 87 -4.35 -23.13 -1.86
C SER A 87 -3.93 -22.45 -3.16
N SER A 88 -2.62 -22.34 -3.38
CA SER A 88 -2.02 -21.75 -4.58
C SER A 88 -0.69 -22.42 -4.91
N LEU A 89 -0.17 -22.15 -6.11
CA LEU A 89 1.18 -22.48 -6.54
C LEU A 89 1.71 -21.34 -7.41
N VAL A 90 2.75 -20.67 -6.94
CA VAL A 90 3.41 -19.54 -7.60
C VAL A 90 4.73 -20.02 -8.21
N PHE A 91 4.90 -19.81 -9.51
CA PHE A 91 6.19 -19.83 -10.21
C PHE A 91 6.62 -18.39 -10.46
N SER A 92 7.86 -18.05 -10.08
CA SER A 92 8.46 -16.76 -10.36
C SER A 92 9.86 -16.95 -10.95
N LEU A 93 10.18 -16.18 -11.99
CA LEU A 93 11.52 -16.09 -12.56
C LEU A 93 11.93 -14.62 -12.53
N ALA A 94 12.83 -14.28 -11.61
CA ALA A 94 13.20 -12.90 -11.30
C ALA A 94 14.72 -12.66 -11.44
N TRP A 95 15.15 -11.42 -11.21
CA TRP A 95 16.55 -11.01 -11.17
C TRP A 95 17.34 -11.76 -10.08
N GLY A 96 18.58 -12.13 -10.40
CA GLY A 96 19.55 -12.77 -9.49
C GLY A 96 20.46 -11.79 -8.76
N LYS A 97 21.64 -12.28 -8.34
CA LYS A 97 22.52 -11.58 -7.38
C LYS A 97 23.35 -10.47 -8.01
N ASP A 98 23.85 -10.73 -9.21
CA ASP A 98 24.96 -10.00 -9.80
C ASP A 98 24.50 -8.68 -10.41
N SER A 99 23.19 -8.38 -10.34
CA SER A 99 22.54 -7.20 -10.91
C SER A 99 22.91 -6.99 -12.39
N LYS A 100 23.14 -8.09 -13.11
CA LYS A 100 23.32 -8.10 -14.56
C LYS A 100 21.98 -7.82 -15.22
N VAL A 101 22.00 -7.21 -16.40
CA VAL A 101 20.80 -7.01 -17.22
C VAL A 101 20.16 -8.37 -17.48
N PHE A 102 18.99 -8.60 -16.88
CA PHE A 102 18.31 -9.90 -16.79
C PHE A 102 17.91 -10.48 -18.15
N GLY A 103 17.58 -9.61 -19.11
CA GLY A 103 17.30 -9.99 -20.49
C GLY A 103 15.80 -9.96 -20.80
N ASN A 104 15.29 -11.02 -21.43
CA ASN A 104 13.89 -11.16 -21.81
C ASN A 104 13.45 -12.64 -21.75
N PRO A 105 13.25 -13.20 -20.55
CA PRO A 105 12.61 -14.50 -20.40
C PRO A 105 11.09 -14.40 -20.62
N ASP A 106 10.51 -15.36 -21.31
CA ASP A 106 9.12 -15.79 -21.05
C ASP A 106 9.16 -17.03 -20.14
N ILE A 107 8.07 -17.29 -19.40
CA ILE A 107 7.82 -18.60 -18.78
C ILE A 107 6.49 -19.21 -19.24
N TYR A 108 6.47 -20.53 -19.40
CA TYR A 108 5.27 -21.31 -19.71
C TYR A 108 5.21 -22.52 -18.79
N VAL A 109 4.04 -22.83 -18.23
CA VAL A 109 3.87 -23.89 -17.23
C VAL A 109 2.71 -24.81 -17.61
N SER A 110 2.82 -26.11 -17.33
CA SER A 110 1.72 -27.08 -17.48
C SER A 110 1.75 -28.22 -16.46
N HIS A 111 0.58 -28.78 -16.15
CA HIS A 111 0.37 -29.94 -15.29
C HIS A 111 0.40 -31.25 -16.11
N GLU A 112 1.20 -32.23 -15.68
CA GLU A 112 1.39 -33.57 -16.30
C GLU A 112 1.77 -33.61 -17.79
N GLN A 113 2.07 -32.47 -18.41
CA GLN A 113 2.56 -32.36 -19.79
C GLN A 113 3.66 -31.29 -19.90
N ILE A 114 4.53 -31.41 -20.90
CA ILE A 114 5.59 -30.43 -21.13
C ILE A 114 5.01 -29.24 -21.92
N PRO A 115 5.10 -27.99 -21.41
CA PRO A 115 4.57 -26.82 -22.09
C PRO A 115 5.36 -26.49 -23.37
N THR A 116 4.67 -25.84 -24.31
CA THR A 116 5.26 -25.14 -25.45
C THR A 116 4.78 -23.68 -25.44
N VAL A 117 5.30 -22.85 -26.36
CA VAL A 117 4.82 -21.47 -26.55
C VAL A 117 3.38 -21.37 -27.08
N ASP A 118 2.83 -22.49 -27.58
CA ASP A 118 1.47 -22.58 -28.15
C ASP A 118 0.49 -23.40 -27.27
N ASN A 119 1.01 -24.16 -26.30
CA ASN A 119 0.22 -25.06 -25.44
C ASN A 119 0.77 -25.03 -24.01
N TYR A 120 0.04 -24.35 -23.13
CA TYR A 120 0.39 -24.13 -21.73
C TYR A 120 -0.88 -23.93 -20.89
N ASP A 121 -0.79 -24.20 -19.58
CA ASP A 121 -1.87 -23.92 -18.63
C ASP A 121 -1.71 -22.51 -18.01
N CYS A 122 -0.49 -21.98 -17.98
CA CYS A 122 -0.16 -20.61 -17.57
C CYS A 122 1.07 -20.11 -18.32
N ARG A 123 1.12 -18.80 -18.59
CA ARG A 123 2.31 -18.09 -19.06
C ARG A 123 2.64 -16.87 -18.19
N GLY A 124 3.92 -16.53 -18.10
CA GLY A 124 4.40 -15.19 -17.82
C GLY A 124 5.08 -14.67 -19.08
N THR A 125 4.58 -13.55 -19.60
CA THR A 125 5.14 -12.81 -20.74
C THR A 125 4.89 -11.32 -20.49
N TRP A 126 5.50 -10.73 -19.46
CA TRP A 126 5.22 -9.34 -19.04
C TRP A 126 5.93 -8.34 -19.97
N LYS A 127 6.86 -7.52 -19.44
CA LYS A 127 7.66 -6.60 -20.26
C LYS A 127 9.10 -7.05 -20.26
N LYS A 128 9.81 -6.72 -21.34
CA LYS A 128 11.25 -6.98 -21.48
C LYS A 128 12.04 -6.48 -20.27
N GLY A 129 12.55 -7.42 -19.48
CA GLY A 129 13.37 -7.19 -18.29
C GLY A 129 12.61 -7.20 -16.97
N ASP A 130 11.28 -7.29 -16.97
CA ASP A 130 10.50 -7.51 -15.74
C ASP A 130 10.56 -9.00 -15.34
N SER A 131 10.26 -9.28 -14.08
CA SER A 131 10.19 -10.64 -13.52
C SER A 131 8.94 -11.35 -14.03
N GLU A 132 9.11 -12.62 -14.40
CA GLU A 132 8.01 -13.42 -14.92
C GLU A 132 7.28 -14.18 -13.81
N LEU A 133 5.95 -14.25 -13.92
CA LEU A 133 5.07 -14.74 -12.87
C LEU A 133 3.96 -15.63 -13.44
N CYS A 134 3.80 -16.82 -12.87
CA CYS A 134 2.68 -17.73 -13.12
C CYS A 134 2.08 -18.17 -11.79
N VAL A 135 0.76 -18.05 -11.63
CA VAL A 135 0.07 -18.48 -10.40
C VAL A 135 -1.12 -19.37 -10.73
N PHE A 136 -1.14 -20.55 -10.11
CA PHE A 136 -2.26 -21.48 -10.15
C PHE A 136 -3.04 -21.38 -8.85
N ASP A 137 -4.35 -21.18 -8.95
CA ASP A 137 -5.27 -21.29 -7.82
C ASP A 137 -5.77 -22.72 -7.67
N LYS A 138 -5.73 -23.25 -6.44
CA LYS A 138 -6.09 -24.64 -6.13
C LYS A 138 -5.45 -25.66 -7.12
N PRO A 139 -4.11 -25.64 -7.27
CA PRO A 139 -3.39 -26.52 -8.19
C PRO A 139 -3.69 -28.00 -7.89
N LYS A 140 -3.61 -28.81 -8.94
CA LYS A 140 -3.75 -30.27 -8.82
C LYS A 140 -2.48 -30.86 -8.22
N ALA A 141 -2.61 -31.97 -7.49
CA ALA A 141 -1.43 -32.76 -7.14
C ALA A 141 -0.75 -33.31 -8.40
N GLY A 142 0.57 -33.44 -8.40
CA GLY A 142 1.34 -34.07 -9.48
C GLY A 142 2.53 -33.26 -9.97
N ASN A 143 3.03 -33.60 -11.15
CA ASN A 143 4.17 -32.93 -11.77
C ASN A 143 3.72 -31.69 -12.54
N TYR A 144 4.36 -30.57 -12.26
CA TYR A 144 4.32 -29.39 -13.11
C TYR A 144 5.62 -29.30 -13.90
N TYR A 145 5.52 -28.95 -15.17
CA TYR A 145 6.63 -28.72 -16.07
C TYR A 145 6.68 -27.23 -16.43
N LEU A 146 7.88 -26.66 -16.40
CA LEU A 146 8.15 -25.26 -16.67
C LEU A 146 9.11 -25.17 -17.86
N LEU A 147 8.79 -24.31 -18.81
CA LEU A 147 9.64 -23.86 -19.90
C LEU A 147 10.04 -22.41 -19.62
N ILE A 148 11.35 -22.14 -19.56
CA ILE A 148 11.91 -20.78 -19.63
C ILE A 148 12.35 -20.56 -21.07
N ASN A 149 11.75 -19.60 -21.76
CA ASN A 149 11.97 -19.34 -23.18
C ASN A 149 12.60 -17.95 -23.41
N PRO A 150 13.89 -17.85 -23.78
CA PRO A 150 14.52 -16.56 -24.05
C PRO A 150 14.03 -15.91 -25.37
N VAL A 151 13.56 -14.68 -25.30
CA VAL A 151 12.99 -13.95 -26.45
C VAL A 151 13.98 -12.93 -27.02
N ILE A 152 14.48 -13.22 -28.23
CA ILE A 152 15.46 -12.39 -28.93
C ILE A 152 14.81 -11.12 -29.51
N ASP A 153 15.21 -9.95 -29.00
CA ASP A 153 14.78 -8.66 -29.52
C ASP A 153 15.67 -8.20 -30.70
N LYS A 154 15.22 -8.52 -31.93
CA LYS A 154 15.94 -8.16 -33.17
C LYS A 154 16.17 -6.65 -33.40
N SER A 155 15.66 -5.77 -32.54
CA SER A 155 15.92 -4.33 -32.60
C SER A 155 17.16 -3.87 -31.82
N ASP A 156 17.62 -4.63 -30.81
CA ASP A 156 18.82 -4.29 -30.02
C ASP A 156 20.11 -4.68 -30.77
N LYS A 157 20.80 -3.67 -31.31
CA LYS A 157 22.05 -3.84 -32.07
C LYS A 157 23.23 -4.38 -31.25
N GLU A 158 23.09 -4.58 -29.94
CA GLU A 158 24.15 -5.14 -29.10
C GLU A 158 24.09 -6.68 -28.94
N HIS A 159 23.12 -7.38 -29.52
CA HIS A 159 23.01 -8.86 -29.41
C HIS A 159 24.23 -9.64 -29.98
N GLU A 160 25.07 -9.04 -30.83
CA GLU A 160 26.22 -9.71 -31.44
C GLU A 160 27.48 -9.78 -30.55
N LYS A 161 27.46 -9.22 -29.33
CA LYS A 161 28.63 -9.24 -28.42
C LYS A 161 28.79 -10.61 -27.73
N PRO A 162 29.97 -11.28 -27.83
CA PRO A 162 30.20 -12.55 -27.16
C PRO A 162 30.00 -12.48 -25.63
N GLY A 163 29.24 -13.42 -25.07
CA GLY A 163 29.00 -13.53 -23.63
C GLY A 163 27.79 -12.77 -23.10
N LYS A 164 27.01 -12.08 -23.95
CA LYS A 164 25.68 -11.56 -23.58
C LYS A 164 24.67 -12.73 -23.59
N TYR A 165 23.88 -12.86 -22.52
CA TYR A 165 22.77 -13.82 -22.46
C TYR A 165 21.41 -13.14 -22.63
N GLU A 166 20.46 -13.84 -23.25
CA GLU A 166 19.06 -13.43 -23.41
C GLU A 166 18.24 -13.66 -22.13
N VAL A 167 18.66 -14.60 -21.28
CA VAL A 167 18.31 -14.67 -19.86
C VAL A 167 19.62 -14.77 -19.09
N ASN A 168 19.87 -13.85 -18.18
CA ASN A 168 21.18 -13.64 -17.54
C ASN A 168 20.98 -13.48 -16.04
N ASP A 169 21.71 -14.27 -15.25
CA ASP A 169 21.57 -14.29 -13.78
C ASP A 169 20.11 -14.47 -13.30
N GLY A 170 19.35 -15.37 -13.92
CA GLY A 170 17.97 -15.62 -13.52
C GLY A 170 17.84 -16.43 -12.22
N LEU A 171 16.80 -16.10 -11.45
CA LEU A 171 16.39 -16.72 -10.20
C LEU A 171 14.99 -17.30 -10.33
N LEU A 172 14.89 -18.62 -10.56
CA LEU A 172 13.62 -19.35 -10.54
C LEU A 172 13.29 -19.72 -9.09
N TYR A 173 12.10 -19.34 -8.65
CA TYR A 173 11.52 -19.75 -7.37
C TYR A 173 10.12 -20.33 -7.60
N THR A 174 9.75 -21.34 -6.81
CA THR A 174 8.40 -21.89 -6.84
C THR A 174 7.95 -22.28 -5.45
N SER A 175 6.76 -21.83 -5.05
CA SER A 175 6.26 -21.99 -3.69
C SER A 175 4.74 -22.03 -3.66
N THR A 176 4.20 -22.75 -2.68
CA THR A 176 2.77 -22.77 -2.33
C THR A 176 2.50 -21.95 -1.06
N GLU A 177 3.54 -21.36 -0.45
CA GLU A 177 3.48 -20.64 0.83
C GLU A 177 3.24 -19.13 0.65
N ILE A 178 3.51 -18.56 -0.54
CA ILE A 178 3.32 -17.12 -0.80
C ILE A 178 1.85 -16.71 -0.62
N TYR A 179 0.91 -17.58 -0.97
CA TYR A 179 -0.51 -17.35 -0.74
C TYR A 179 -1.16 -18.62 -0.17
N SER A 180 -1.08 -18.74 1.17
CA SER A 180 -1.60 -19.90 1.89
C SER A 180 -3.13 -19.98 1.91
N ILE A 181 -3.82 -18.90 1.56
CA ILE A 181 -5.28 -18.80 1.49
C ILE A 181 -5.74 -18.60 0.05
N ASN A 182 -6.67 -19.44 -0.41
CA ASN A 182 -7.47 -19.20 -1.62
C ASN A 182 -8.97 -19.40 -1.29
N TYR A 183 -9.78 -18.37 -1.53
CA TYR A 183 -11.21 -18.36 -1.16
C TYR A 183 -12.06 -17.60 -2.17
N SER A 184 -13.24 -18.10 -2.51
CA SER A 184 -14.14 -17.44 -3.47
C SER A 184 -15.22 -16.63 -2.74
N CYS A 185 -15.29 -15.32 -2.97
CA CYS A 185 -16.36 -14.52 -2.39
C CYS A 185 -17.67 -14.81 -3.14
N LYS A 186 -18.58 -15.56 -2.51
CA LYS A 186 -19.83 -16.02 -3.13
C LYS A 186 -20.73 -14.91 -3.66
N ASN A 187 -20.75 -13.75 -2.98
CA ASN A 187 -21.65 -12.63 -3.28
C ASN A 187 -20.95 -11.47 -4.03
N ALA A 188 -19.68 -11.64 -4.41
CA ALA A 188 -18.91 -10.66 -5.18
C ALA A 188 -18.28 -11.35 -6.41
N LEU A 189 -17.96 -10.58 -7.45
CA LEU A 189 -17.20 -11.04 -8.62
C LEU A 189 -15.69 -11.04 -8.33
N ALA A 190 -15.29 -11.53 -7.15
CA ALA A 190 -13.92 -11.50 -6.68
C ALA A 190 -13.52 -12.80 -5.96
N ASP A 191 -12.32 -13.29 -6.22
CA ASP A 191 -11.70 -14.43 -5.54
C ASP A 191 -10.46 -13.97 -4.78
N ILE A 192 -10.35 -14.31 -3.50
CA ILE A 192 -9.26 -13.92 -2.62
C ILE A 192 -8.10 -14.90 -2.76
N ARG A 193 -6.90 -14.35 -2.90
CA ARG A 193 -5.62 -15.02 -2.76
C ARG A 193 -4.82 -14.26 -1.69
N ALA A 194 -4.58 -14.84 -0.51
CA ALA A 194 -3.99 -14.12 0.61
C ALA A 194 -2.83 -14.87 1.28
N GLN A 195 -1.89 -14.12 1.86
CA GLN A 195 -0.79 -14.66 2.67
C GLN A 195 -1.34 -15.31 3.94
N ALA A 196 -2.08 -14.55 4.75
CA ALA A 196 -2.90 -15.00 5.86
C ALA A 196 -4.27 -14.30 5.83
N LEU A 197 -5.30 -14.98 6.36
CA LEU A 197 -6.64 -14.39 6.53
C LEU A 197 -7.46 -15.24 7.51
N THR A 198 -7.92 -14.64 8.61
CA THR A 198 -8.84 -15.28 9.57
C THR A 198 -10.27 -15.36 9.01
N GLU A 199 -11.14 -16.19 9.58
CA GLU A 199 -12.54 -16.28 9.11
C GLU A 199 -13.34 -14.97 9.29
N LYS A 200 -13.02 -14.16 10.31
CA LYS A 200 -13.59 -12.80 10.47
C LYS A 200 -13.16 -11.92 9.29
N GLN A 201 -11.87 -11.92 8.96
CA GLN A 201 -11.30 -11.12 7.87
C GLN A 201 -11.81 -11.57 6.49
N LYS A 202 -11.91 -12.88 6.23
CA LYS A 202 -12.51 -13.45 5.01
C LYS A 202 -13.94 -12.96 4.81
N SER A 203 -14.76 -13.08 5.85
CA SER A 203 -16.17 -12.66 5.83
C SER A 203 -16.27 -11.16 5.57
N PHE A 204 -15.46 -10.37 6.28
CA PHE A 204 -15.38 -8.92 6.14
C PHE A 204 -15.01 -8.49 4.70
N VAL A 205 -13.86 -8.95 4.18
CA VAL A 205 -13.39 -8.58 2.82
C VAL A 205 -14.45 -8.92 1.78
N CYS A 206 -15.02 -10.12 1.82
CA CYS A 206 -16.04 -10.52 0.86
C CYS A 206 -17.35 -9.73 1.00
N GLN A 207 -17.72 -9.29 2.20
CA GLN A 207 -18.87 -8.42 2.41
C GLN A 207 -18.64 -7.04 1.81
N ARG A 208 -17.46 -6.43 2.03
CA ARG A 208 -17.11 -5.11 1.47
C ARG A 208 -17.10 -5.12 -0.05
N LEU A 209 -16.47 -6.11 -0.66
CA LEU A 209 -16.46 -6.29 -2.12
C LEU A 209 -17.89 -6.50 -2.66
N ALA A 210 -18.74 -7.28 -1.97
CA ALA A 210 -20.13 -7.47 -2.38
C ALA A 210 -20.95 -6.16 -2.32
N MET A 211 -20.80 -5.37 -1.25
CA MET A 211 -21.52 -4.11 -1.08
C MET A 211 -21.06 -3.06 -2.10
N THR A 212 -19.75 -2.93 -2.37
CA THR A 212 -19.23 -2.04 -3.43
C THR A 212 -19.76 -2.43 -4.81
N GLN A 213 -19.80 -3.73 -5.12
CA GLN A 213 -20.41 -4.21 -6.38
C GLN A 213 -21.90 -3.87 -6.46
N GLU A 214 -22.65 -4.13 -5.39
CA GLU A 214 -24.09 -3.88 -5.34
C GLU A 214 -24.40 -2.39 -5.56
N ARG A 215 -23.70 -1.49 -4.84
CA ARG A 215 -23.82 -0.04 -5.05
C ARG A 215 -23.51 0.35 -6.49
N PHE A 216 -22.36 -0.07 -7.03
CA PHE A 216 -21.94 0.23 -8.40
C PHE A 216 -23.00 -0.20 -9.43
N ILE A 217 -23.44 -1.47 -9.37
CA ILE A 217 -24.42 -2.01 -10.32
C ILE A 217 -25.77 -1.33 -10.16
N ASN A 218 -26.23 -1.08 -8.93
CA ASN A 218 -27.51 -0.40 -8.70
C ASN A 218 -27.49 1.04 -9.23
N ASP A 219 -26.42 1.79 -8.97
CA ASP A 219 -26.33 3.19 -9.41
C ASP A 219 -26.23 3.29 -10.94
N TRP A 220 -25.39 2.48 -11.59
CA TRP A 220 -25.36 2.44 -13.06
C TRP A 220 -26.66 1.91 -13.67
N THR A 221 -27.38 0.99 -13.03
CA THR A 221 -28.71 0.54 -13.49
C THR A 221 -29.76 1.65 -13.45
N LYS A 222 -29.74 2.52 -12.42
CA LYS A 222 -30.63 3.70 -12.32
C LYS A 222 -30.37 4.70 -13.47
N ILE A 223 -29.12 4.80 -13.92
CA ILE A 223 -28.68 5.71 -14.97
C ILE A 223 -29.08 5.17 -16.35
N ASP A 224 -28.66 3.95 -16.68
CA ASP A 224 -29.09 3.18 -17.85
C ASP A 224 -28.78 1.68 -17.61
N PRO A 225 -29.78 0.77 -17.67
CA PRO A 225 -29.57 -0.67 -17.52
C PRO A 225 -28.52 -1.29 -18.48
N TYR A 226 -28.21 -0.65 -19.61
CA TYR A 226 -27.12 -1.07 -20.50
C TYR A 226 -25.73 -0.96 -19.85
N PHE A 227 -25.50 0.01 -18.97
CA PHE A 227 -24.20 0.19 -18.29
C PHE A 227 -23.95 -0.86 -17.21
N ALA A 228 -25.01 -1.43 -16.63
CA ALA A 228 -24.93 -2.56 -15.71
C ALA A 228 -24.73 -3.93 -16.41
N GLN A 229 -24.73 -3.98 -17.75
CA GLN A 229 -24.38 -5.19 -18.50
C GLN A 229 -22.87 -5.26 -18.71
N PRO A 230 -22.21 -6.42 -18.53
CA PRO A 230 -20.78 -6.53 -18.82
C PRO A 230 -20.46 -6.25 -20.29
N ILE A 231 -19.21 -5.87 -20.57
CA ILE A 231 -18.75 -5.64 -21.95
C ILE A 231 -18.73 -6.97 -22.73
N GLU A 232 -19.25 -6.95 -23.95
CA GLU A 232 -19.30 -8.12 -24.82
C GLU A 232 -17.88 -8.57 -25.21
N GLY A 233 -17.62 -9.88 -25.08
CA GLY A 233 -16.34 -10.52 -25.36
C GLY A 233 -15.40 -10.62 -24.16
N ASP A 234 -15.61 -9.84 -23.09
CA ASP A 234 -14.73 -9.82 -21.93
C ASP A 234 -14.91 -11.08 -21.04
N LEU A 235 -13.78 -11.76 -20.82
CA LEU A 235 -13.59 -13.04 -20.14
C LEU A 235 -13.20 -12.89 -18.66
N ASN A 236 -12.91 -11.68 -18.17
CA ASN A 236 -12.65 -11.37 -16.76
C ASN A 236 -13.95 -11.42 -15.94
N HIS A 237 -14.61 -12.57 -15.91
CA HIS A 237 -15.89 -12.78 -15.21
C HIS A 237 -15.77 -12.62 -13.68
N ARG A 238 -14.56 -12.72 -13.14
CA ARG A 238 -14.20 -12.48 -11.73
C ARG A 238 -12.78 -11.91 -11.68
N VAL A 239 -12.48 -11.08 -10.69
CA VAL A 239 -11.13 -10.57 -10.41
C VAL A 239 -10.46 -11.37 -9.29
N VAL A 240 -9.13 -11.50 -9.30
CA VAL A 240 -8.38 -11.99 -8.13
C VAL A 240 -7.99 -10.81 -7.24
N ALA A 241 -8.26 -10.93 -5.94
CA ALA A 241 -7.82 -10.02 -4.89
C ALA A 241 -6.59 -10.61 -4.20
N GLU A 242 -5.38 -10.17 -4.57
CA GLU A 242 -4.14 -10.55 -3.88
C GLU A 242 -3.96 -9.68 -2.63
N LEU A 243 -4.03 -10.32 -1.45
CA LEU A 243 -4.03 -9.65 -0.16
C LEU A 243 -2.77 -10.01 0.63
N TYR A 244 -1.87 -9.03 0.76
CA TYR A 244 -0.65 -9.15 1.56
C TYR A 244 -0.91 -8.80 3.03
N ASP A 245 -0.19 -9.47 3.94
CA ASP A 245 -0.42 -9.31 5.38
C ASP A 245 0.02 -7.93 5.92
N SER A 246 0.79 -7.16 5.15
CA SER A 246 1.15 -5.78 5.51
C SER A 246 1.72 -4.97 4.34
N ILE A 247 1.81 -3.64 4.46
CA ILE A 247 2.45 -2.78 3.44
C ILE A 247 3.91 -3.17 3.17
N LYS A 248 4.62 -3.69 4.19
CA LYS A 248 5.99 -4.18 4.03
C LYS A 248 5.98 -5.42 3.14
N SER A 249 5.10 -6.39 3.45
CA SER A 249 4.97 -7.60 2.64
C SER A 249 4.58 -7.27 1.20
N HIS A 250 3.61 -6.37 0.98
CA HIS A 250 3.24 -5.86 -0.35
C HIS A 250 4.44 -5.28 -1.10
N LYS A 251 5.13 -4.27 -0.54
CA LYS A 251 6.31 -3.67 -1.19
C LYS A 251 7.37 -4.71 -1.52
N THR A 252 7.63 -5.63 -0.60
CA THR A 252 8.65 -6.67 -0.72
C THR A 252 8.31 -7.69 -1.81
N TRP A 253 7.07 -8.19 -1.88
CA TRP A 253 6.65 -9.18 -2.88
C TRP A 253 6.28 -8.56 -4.23
N MET A 254 5.69 -7.36 -4.28
CA MET A 254 5.49 -6.60 -5.52
C MET A 254 6.82 -6.27 -6.21
N SER A 255 7.86 -5.90 -5.44
CA SER A 255 9.20 -5.66 -5.97
C SER A 255 9.91 -6.94 -6.44
N TYR A 256 9.52 -8.12 -5.94
CA TYR A 256 10.16 -9.39 -6.29
C TYR A 256 9.44 -10.14 -7.43
N LEU A 257 8.10 -10.12 -7.43
CA LEU A 257 7.27 -10.86 -8.38
C LEU A 257 6.91 -10.04 -9.64
N GLN A 258 7.01 -8.70 -9.58
CA GLN A 258 6.49 -7.79 -10.63
C GLN A 258 7.34 -6.52 -10.82
N ASP A 259 8.55 -6.47 -10.26
CA ASP A 259 9.47 -5.31 -10.29
C ASP A 259 8.81 -3.96 -9.93
N SER A 260 7.75 -4.01 -9.12
CA SER A 260 6.89 -2.87 -8.84
C SER A 260 7.22 -2.23 -7.49
N SER A 261 7.38 -0.90 -7.50
CA SER A 261 7.54 -0.08 -6.30
C SER A 261 6.21 0.45 -5.74
N ASN A 262 5.07 -0.07 -6.23
CA ASN A 262 3.74 0.30 -5.75
C ASN A 262 3.62 0.14 -4.23
N SER A 263 2.91 1.08 -3.60
CA SER A 263 2.72 1.11 -2.14
C SER A 263 1.33 1.54 -1.69
N SER A 264 0.38 1.58 -2.61
CA SER A 264 -0.98 2.09 -2.41
C SER A 264 -2.08 1.07 -2.72
N GLY A 265 -1.72 -0.07 -3.31
CA GLY A 265 -2.66 -0.92 -4.04
C GLY A 265 -2.52 -0.70 -5.55
N ILE A 266 -2.83 -1.73 -6.34
CA ILE A 266 -2.85 -1.67 -7.82
C ILE A 266 -3.72 -2.75 -8.46
N PHE A 267 -4.58 -2.34 -9.40
CA PHE A 267 -5.28 -3.20 -10.36
C PHE A 267 -4.44 -3.43 -11.62
N HIS A 268 -4.28 -4.70 -12.03
CA HIS A 268 -3.73 -5.07 -13.34
C HIS A 268 -4.77 -5.85 -14.15
N GLU A 269 -5.01 -5.36 -15.36
CA GLU A 269 -5.76 -6.02 -16.43
C GLU A 269 -4.92 -5.93 -17.71
N GLU A 270 -4.66 -7.09 -18.31
CA GLU A 270 -4.04 -7.20 -19.64
C GLU A 270 -5.13 -7.14 -20.72
N SER A 271 -5.48 -8.27 -21.35
CA SER A 271 -6.33 -8.35 -22.53
C SER A 271 -7.64 -9.09 -22.20
N PRO A 272 -8.71 -8.40 -21.76
CA PRO A 272 -9.94 -9.04 -21.29
C PRO A 272 -10.62 -9.96 -22.30
N GLU A 273 -10.37 -9.79 -23.60
CA GLU A 273 -10.98 -10.58 -24.68
C GLU A 273 -10.08 -11.74 -25.18
N ASP A 274 -8.83 -11.85 -24.70
CA ASP A 274 -7.91 -12.94 -25.07
C ASP A 274 -8.01 -14.09 -24.04
N PRO A 275 -8.44 -15.31 -24.43
CA PRO A 275 -8.52 -16.45 -23.51
C PRO A 275 -7.17 -16.92 -22.99
N ASN A 276 -6.05 -16.42 -23.54
CA ASN A 276 -4.69 -16.70 -23.08
C ASN A 276 -4.11 -15.59 -22.20
N SER A 277 -4.87 -14.54 -21.88
CA SER A 277 -4.43 -13.46 -21.01
C SER A 277 -4.62 -13.85 -19.53
N PRO A 278 -3.72 -13.45 -18.62
CA PRO A 278 -3.91 -13.68 -17.19
C PRO A 278 -5.21 -13.04 -16.68
N GLN A 279 -5.87 -13.73 -15.74
CA GLN A 279 -7.07 -13.21 -15.09
C GLN A 279 -6.78 -11.85 -14.42
N ALA A 280 -7.68 -10.88 -14.63
CA ALA A 280 -7.58 -9.57 -13.98
C ALA A 280 -7.38 -9.72 -12.47
N THR A 281 -6.42 -8.98 -11.93
CA THR A 281 -5.97 -9.13 -10.54
C THR A 281 -5.67 -7.76 -9.95
N PHE A 282 -6.30 -7.42 -8.83
CA PHE A 282 -5.84 -6.33 -7.98
C PHE A 282 -5.05 -6.83 -6.78
N ARG A 283 -4.19 -5.95 -6.25
CA ARG A 283 -3.20 -6.28 -5.23
C ARG A 283 -3.22 -5.20 -4.17
N THR A 284 -3.46 -5.58 -2.92
CA THR A 284 -3.37 -4.65 -1.80
C THR A 284 -3.03 -5.38 -0.51
N PHE A 285 -3.10 -4.68 0.63
CA PHE A 285 -2.48 -5.13 1.87
C PHE A 285 -3.21 -4.64 3.11
N ASN A 286 -2.97 -5.34 4.22
CA ASN A 286 -3.47 -4.95 5.53
C ASN A 286 -2.68 -3.74 6.08
N GLY A 287 -3.36 -2.63 6.36
CA GLY A 287 -2.85 -1.39 6.96
C GLY A 287 -2.58 -1.50 8.46
N ILE A 288 -2.23 -2.70 8.93
CA ILE A 288 -2.06 -3.10 10.33
C ILE A 288 -1.15 -2.16 11.15
N HIS A 289 -0.15 -1.57 10.50
CA HIS A 289 0.88 -0.72 11.11
C HIS A 289 0.36 0.65 11.57
N TRP A 290 -0.63 1.22 10.88
CA TRP A 290 -1.24 2.51 11.24
C TRP A 290 -2.63 2.36 11.87
N THR A 291 -3.09 1.13 12.04
CA THR A 291 -4.36 0.78 12.69
C THR A 291 -4.16 0.11 14.06
N GLY A 292 -2.96 0.24 14.64
CA GLY A 292 -2.65 -0.27 15.97
C GLY A 292 -2.72 -1.79 16.11
N GLY A 293 -2.56 -2.54 15.02
CA GLY A 293 -2.73 -3.99 14.98
C GLY A 293 -4.11 -4.50 14.56
N LEU A 294 -5.07 -3.61 14.27
CA LEU A 294 -6.40 -4.00 13.79
C LEU A 294 -6.38 -4.28 12.28
N THR A 295 -7.34 -5.08 11.79
CA THR A 295 -7.40 -5.40 10.36
C THR A 295 -8.08 -4.30 9.56
N HIS A 296 -7.41 -3.80 8.52
CA HIS A 296 -7.99 -2.94 7.51
C HIS A 296 -7.25 -3.15 6.18
N TYR A 297 -7.94 -3.63 5.13
CA TYR A 297 -7.31 -3.72 3.81
C TYR A 297 -7.38 -2.37 3.10
N TRP A 298 -6.23 -1.75 2.92
CA TRP A 298 -6.10 -0.43 2.32
C TRP A 298 -6.56 -0.44 0.85
N ASN A 299 -7.29 0.58 0.40
CA ASN A 299 -7.77 0.71 -0.98
C ASN A 299 -8.51 -0.51 -1.57
N LEU A 300 -9.01 -1.45 -0.75
CA LEU A 300 -9.62 -2.71 -1.20
C LEU A 300 -10.76 -2.47 -2.20
N GLU A 301 -11.66 -1.55 -1.86
CA GLU A 301 -12.82 -1.19 -2.65
C GLU A 301 -12.45 -0.27 -3.84
N HIS A 302 -11.41 0.57 -3.71
CA HIS A 302 -10.90 1.43 -4.80
C HIS A 302 -10.34 0.56 -5.95
N GLU A 303 -9.46 -0.39 -5.64
CA GLU A 303 -8.89 -1.27 -6.66
C GLU A 303 -9.94 -2.24 -7.25
N PHE A 304 -10.95 -2.61 -6.47
CA PHE A 304 -12.09 -3.39 -6.98
C PHE A 304 -13.01 -2.55 -7.89
N ALA A 305 -13.17 -1.26 -7.63
CA ALA A 305 -13.91 -0.37 -8.52
C ALA A 305 -13.23 -0.19 -9.90
N HIS A 306 -11.89 -0.26 -9.99
CA HIS A 306 -11.19 -0.34 -11.29
C HIS A 306 -11.54 -1.61 -12.09
N TYR A 307 -11.70 -2.75 -11.42
CA TYR A 307 -12.20 -3.97 -12.07
C TYR A 307 -13.63 -3.78 -12.60
N LEU A 308 -14.52 -3.15 -11.82
CA LEU A 308 -15.88 -2.88 -12.26
C LEU A 308 -15.93 -1.87 -13.42
N ASP A 309 -15.07 -0.85 -13.44
CA ASP A 309 -14.89 0.05 -14.59
C ASP A 309 -14.50 -0.73 -15.86
N GLY A 310 -13.45 -1.57 -15.79
CA GLY A 310 -13.03 -2.42 -16.90
C GLY A 310 -14.10 -3.40 -17.38
N ARG A 311 -14.82 -4.04 -16.44
CA ARG A 311 -15.84 -5.05 -16.72
C ARG A 311 -17.12 -4.49 -17.33
N TYR A 312 -17.49 -3.25 -16.98
CA TYR A 312 -18.81 -2.69 -17.29
C TYR A 312 -18.78 -1.42 -18.16
N LEU A 313 -17.78 -0.54 -18.04
CA LEU A 313 -17.86 0.84 -18.56
C LEU A 313 -16.72 1.25 -19.51
N LYS A 314 -15.55 0.58 -19.45
CA LYS A 314 -14.33 0.97 -20.17
C LYS A 314 -13.73 -0.22 -20.93
N LYS A 315 -14.04 -0.35 -22.23
CA LYS A 315 -13.60 -1.47 -23.08
C LYS A 315 -12.11 -1.39 -23.41
N GLY A 316 -11.41 -2.51 -23.25
CA GLY A 316 -10.01 -2.65 -23.63
C GLY A 316 -9.02 -2.36 -22.50
N THR A 317 -7.76 -2.69 -22.81
CA THR A 317 -6.64 -2.77 -21.86
C THR A 317 -6.23 -1.39 -21.33
N TYR A 318 -5.50 -1.37 -20.20
CA TYR A 318 -4.85 -0.13 -19.75
C TYR A 318 -3.89 0.45 -20.81
N SER A 319 -3.15 -0.39 -21.55
CA SER A 319 -2.23 0.06 -22.61
C SER A 319 -2.94 0.70 -23.81
N THR A 320 -4.21 0.36 -24.08
CA THR A 320 -5.02 1.09 -25.07
C THR A 320 -5.50 2.43 -24.52
N ALA A 321 -5.99 2.47 -23.28
CA ALA A 321 -6.64 3.64 -22.71
C ALA A 321 -5.66 4.72 -22.16
N VAL A 322 -4.43 4.34 -21.77
CA VAL A 322 -3.46 5.27 -21.13
C VAL A 322 -3.07 6.48 -21.99
N ASN A 323 -3.13 6.34 -23.32
CA ASN A 323 -2.83 7.41 -24.27
C ASN A 323 -3.97 8.44 -24.43
N HIS A 324 -5.12 8.20 -23.79
CA HIS A 324 -6.33 9.01 -23.88
C HIS A 324 -6.65 9.70 -22.53
N MET A 325 -7.63 10.62 -22.53
CA MET A 325 -8.06 11.41 -21.37
C MET A 325 -8.93 10.61 -20.38
N ILE A 326 -8.47 9.41 -19.99
CA ILE A 326 -9.24 8.46 -19.18
C ILE A 326 -8.85 8.44 -17.69
N SER A 327 -7.67 8.97 -17.32
CA SER A 327 -7.12 8.77 -15.97
C SER A 327 -7.93 9.47 -14.87
N TRP A 328 -8.51 10.64 -15.17
CA TRP A 328 -9.43 11.33 -14.24
C TRP A 328 -10.71 10.52 -14.00
N TRP A 329 -11.19 9.82 -15.04
CA TRP A 329 -12.38 8.98 -14.98
C TRP A 329 -12.07 7.74 -14.14
N SER A 330 -11.04 6.98 -14.50
CA SER A 330 -10.74 5.70 -13.83
C SER A 330 -10.44 5.90 -12.34
N GLU A 331 -9.61 6.88 -11.98
CA GLU A 331 -9.31 7.18 -10.58
C GLU A 331 -10.46 7.90 -9.86
N GLY A 332 -11.17 8.80 -10.54
CA GLY A 332 -12.29 9.54 -9.95
C GLY A 332 -13.49 8.66 -9.64
N LEU A 333 -13.81 7.72 -10.54
CA LEU A 333 -14.80 6.67 -10.34
C LEU A 333 -14.37 5.71 -9.22
N ALA A 334 -13.11 5.28 -9.22
CA ALA A 334 -12.60 4.38 -8.20
C ALA A 334 -12.58 5.02 -6.82
N GLN A 335 -12.31 6.33 -6.71
CA GLN A 335 -12.49 7.08 -5.48
C GLN A 335 -13.97 7.15 -5.07
N HIS A 336 -14.88 7.45 -6.00
CA HIS A 336 -16.31 7.59 -5.72
C HIS A 336 -16.99 6.30 -5.25
N PHE A 337 -16.61 5.13 -5.79
CA PHE A 337 -17.17 3.82 -5.39
C PHE A 337 -16.30 3.06 -4.38
N GLY A 338 -15.02 3.39 -4.27
CA GLY A 338 -14.08 2.78 -3.32
C GLY A 338 -14.15 3.38 -1.92
N PHE A 339 -14.32 4.69 -1.80
CA PHE A 339 -14.61 5.31 -0.51
C PHE A 339 -16.13 5.36 -0.30
N TRP A 340 -16.54 5.07 0.93
CA TRP A 340 -17.95 4.82 1.24
C TRP A 340 -18.79 6.08 1.39
N ASN A 341 -18.15 7.25 1.40
CA ASN A 341 -18.79 8.56 1.38
C ASN A 341 -18.00 9.49 0.47
N GLY A 342 -18.65 10.60 0.10
CA GLY A 342 -18.39 11.36 -1.12
C GLY A 342 -17.12 12.22 -1.16
N PRO A 343 -17.13 13.26 -2.02
CA PRO A 343 -15.92 14.05 -2.25
C PRO A 343 -15.66 15.06 -1.14
N GLU A 344 -16.38 15.07 -0.01
CA GLU A 344 -16.42 16.19 0.95
C GLU A 344 -15.01 16.61 1.40
N ARG A 345 -14.13 15.65 1.65
CA ARG A 345 -12.73 15.96 1.98
C ARG A 345 -11.88 16.36 0.78
N GLN A 346 -12.17 15.90 -0.42
CA GLN A 346 -11.59 16.46 -1.65
C GLN A 346 -12.10 17.87 -1.92
N PHE A 347 -13.32 18.22 -1.47
CA PHE A 347 -13.76 19.60 -1.41
C PHE A 347 -12.99 20.41 -0.36
N THR A 348 -12.23 19.85 0.59
CA THR A 348 -11.23 20.68 1.31
C THR A 348 -10.09 21.12 0.38
N THR A 349 -9.70 20.31 -0.61
CA THR A 349 -8.74 20.70 -1.63
C THR A 349 -9.28 21.91 -2.39
N ALA A 350 -10.53 21.85 -2.88
CA ALA A 350 -11.19 22.97 -3.57
C ALA A 350 -11.53 24.17 -2.65
N HIS A 351 -12.03 23.96 -1.44
CA HIS A 351 -12.34 25.04 -0.51
C HIS A 351 -11.07 25.67 0.08
N SER A 352 -9.95 24.95 0.17
CA SER A 352 -8.64 25.55 0.45
C SER A 352 -8.11 26.38 -0.73
N ALA A 353 -8.75 26.29 -1.90
CA ALA A 353 -8.52 27.20 -3.01
C ALA A 353 -9.35 28.48 -2.88
N PHE A 354 -10.63 28.39 -2.52
CA PHE A 354 -11.50 29.58 -2.38
C PHE A 354 -11.27 30.34 -1.07
N TYR A 355 -11.02 29.59 0.01
CA TYR A 355 -10.77 30.05 1.38
C TYR A 355 -9.40 29.55 1.89
N PRO A 356 -8.29 29.90 1.22
CA PRO A 356 -6.97 29.41 1.61
C PRO A 356 -6.61 29.93 3.00
N LYS A 357 -5.83 29.14 3.76
CA LYS A 357 -5.37 29.47 5.13
C LYS A 357 -4.57 30.78 5.22
N ASN A 358 -4.15 31.35 4.09
CA ASN A 358 -3.47 32.62 4.03
C ASN A 358 -4.42 33.83 3.85
N ILE A 359 -5.71 33.67 3.56
CA ILE A 359 -6.69 34.76 3.71
C ILE A 359 -7.09 34.83 5.18
N LEU A 360 -7.06 36.04 5.75
CA LEU A 360 -7.21 36.30 7.17
C LEU A 360 -8.37 37.26 7.40
N SER A 361 -9.04 37.17 8.56
CA SER A 361 -9.85 38.30 9.02
C SER A 361 -8.94 39.50 9.30
N CYS A 362 -9.50 40.71 9.20
CA CYS A 362 -8.76 41.94 9.49
C CYS A 362 -8.18 41.93 10.91
N ASP A 363 -8.91 41.41 11.90
CA ASP A 363 -8.43 41.31 13.28
C ASP A 363 -7.30 40.28 13.42
N THR A 364 -7.43 39.10 12.79
CA THR A 364 -6.37 38.08 12.77
C THR A 364 -5.09 38.60 12.12
N ALA A 365 -5.21 39.39 11.04
CA ALA A 365 -4.06 39.96 10.37
C ALA A 365 -3.35 41.04 11.21
N LEU A 366 -4.13 41.83 11.97
CA LEU A 366 -3.66 42.90 12.87
C LEU A 366 -3.26 42.40 14.27
N ALA A 367 -3.45 41.12 14.58
CA ALA A 367 -2.85 40.50 15.75
C ALA A 367 -1.31 40.42 15.60
N PRO A 368 -0.53 40.55 16.69
CA PRO A 368 0.91 40.29 16.66
C PRO A 368 1.23 38.89 16.13
N TYR A 369 2.29 38.78 15.35
CA TYR A 369 2.75 37.51 14.76
C TYR A 369 4.27 37.44 14.72
N ASN A 370 4.79 36.21 14.70
CA ASN A 370 6.23 35.98 14.73
C ASN A 370 6.90 36.52 13.46
N GLU A 371 8.04 37.20 13.63
CA GLU A 371 8.93 37.53 12.53
C GLU A 371 9.45 36.24 11.87
N ASN A 372 9.23 36.10 10.57
CA ASN A 372 9.57 34.86 9.88
C ASN A 372 11.08 34.76 9.68
N THR A 373 11.71 33.77 10.34
CA THR A 373 13.14 33.48 10.20
C THR A 373 13.47 32.70 8.91
N SER A 374 12.46 32.30 8.14
CA SER A 374 12.65 31.82 6.78
C SER A 374 12.94 33.02 5.86
N ASN A 375 14.17 33.10 5.34
CA ASN A 375 14.57 34.14 4.37
C ASN A 375 13.98 33.86 2.97
N LYS A 376 12.82 33.20 2.89
CA LYS A 376 12.22 32.79 1.64
C LYS A 376 11.47 33.99 1.06
N SER A 377 12.12 34.68 0.12
CA SER A 377 11.51 35.80 -0.58
C SER A 377 10.40 35.31 -1.51
N ILE A 378 9.25 35.99 -1.48
CA ILE A 378 8.12 35.66 -2.35
C ILE A 378 8.46 36.13 -3.76
N LYS A 379 8.59 35.17 -4.68
CA LYS A 379 8.88 35.44 -6.10
C LYS A 379 7.61 35.63 -6.92
N ASP A 380 6.65 34.73 -6.72
CA ASP A 380 5.41 34.67 -7.50
C ASP A 380 4.21 34.83 -6.56
N PHE A 381 3.56 35.99 -6.63
CA PHE A 381 2.30 36.32 -5.94
C PHE A 381 1.64 37.48 -6.70
N THR A 382 0.32 37.41 -6.89
CA THR A 382 -0.46 38.44 -7.60
C THR A 382 -1.69 38.81 -6.79
N ILE A 383 -2.07 40.08 -6.82
CA ILE A 383 -3.39 40.54 -6.35
C ILE A 383 -4.07 41.30 -7.47
N VAL A 384 -5.29 40.92 -7.82
CA VAL A 384 -6.15 41.63 -8.77
C VAL A 384 -7.25 42.35 -8.00
N ASN A 385 -7.53 43.61 -8.31
CA ASN A 385 -8.75 44.27 -7.85
C ASN A 385 -9.84 44.10 -8.91
N GLU A 386 -10.83 43.24 -8.67
CA GLU A 386 -11.96 43.00 -9.59
C GLU A 386 -13.25 43.66 -9.08
N SER A 387 -13.18 44.33 -7.93
CA SER A 387 -14.27 45.14 -7.40
C SER A 387 -14.46 46.43 -8.21
N LYS A 388 -15.64 47.03 -8.07
CA LYS A 388 -16.00 48.29 -8.76
C LYS A 388 -15.41 49.55 -8.10
N GLN A 389 -14.57 49.40 -7.09
CA GLN A 389 -13.98 50.52 -6.33
C GLN A 389 -12.45 50.42 -6.29
N THR A 390 -11.77 51.55 -6.15
CA THR A 390 -10.32 51.59 -5.89
C THR A 390 -10.02 51.03 -4.50
N VAL A 391 -8.96 50.23 -4.36
CA VAL A 391 -8.53 49.68 -3.07
C VAL A 391 -7.06 49.94 -2.77
N PHE A 392 -6.71 49.96 -1.48
CA PHE A 392 -5.38 50.32 -0.99
C PHE A 392 -4.78 49.18 -0.19
N LEU A 393 -3.72 48.57 -0.73
CA LEU A 393 -2.94 47.54 -0.06
C LEU A 393 -1.86 48.14 0.85
N LYS A 394 -1.76 47.60 2.06
CA LYS A 394 -0.81 47.99 3.10
C LYS A 394 -0.24 46.78 3.83
N ARG A 395 1.08 46.74 4.00
CA ARG A 395 1.75 45.77 4.87
C ARG A 395 1.34 45.93 6.34
N VAL A 396 1.26 44.82 7.07
CA VAL A 396 1.21 44.78 8.53
C VAL A 396 2.60 44.41 9.05
N ASN A 397 3.06 45.10 10.10
CA ASN A 397 4.32 44.80 10.78
C ASN A 397 4.11 43.66 11.79
N TYR A 398 5.16 42.95 12.20
CA TYR A 398 5.08 41.80 13.12
C TYR A 398 4.38 42.08 14.46
N ASN A 399 4.41 43.33 14.95
CA ASN A 399 3.66 43.76 16.13
C ASN A 399 2.16 44.03 15.89
N GLY A 400 1.60 43.59 14.76
CA GLY A 400 0.20 43.81 14.37
C GLY A 400 -0.12 45.20 13.78
N SER A 401 0.82 46.16 13.84
CA SER A 401 0.55 47.52 13.38
C SER A 401 0.64 47.68 11.85
N VAL A 402 -0.28 48.44 11.26
CA VAL A 402 -0.25 48.76 9.83
C VAL A 402 0.96 49.64 9.51
N SER A 403 1.73 49.28 8.48
CA SER A 403 2.99 49.94 8.15
C SER A 403 2.81 51.39 7.70
N LYS A 404 3.36 52.30 8.51
CA LYS A 404 3.37 53.76 8.26
C LYS A 404 4.41 54.18 7.22
N ASN A 405 5.53 53.46 7.15
CA ASN A 405 6.73 53.89 6.40
C ASN A 405 6.76 53.47 4.92
N LYS A 406 5.84 52.60 4.48
CA LYS A 406 5.67 52.22 3.06
C LYS A 406 4.42 52.91 2.48
N LYS A 407 4.51 53.49 1.28
CA LYS A 407 3.33 54.05 0.56
C LYS A 407 2.26 52.96 0.41
N ALA A 408 0.98 53.34 0.44
CA ALA A 408 -0.07 52.40 0.02
C ALA A 408 0.15 52.01 -1.44
N ILE A 409 -0.16 50.77 -1.78
CA ILE A 409 -0.26 50.33 -3.17
C ILE A 409 -1.73 50.46 -3.53
N GLU A 410 -2.02 51.42 -4.40
CA GLU A 410 -3.35 51.68 -4.91
C GLU A 410 -3.61 50.74 -6.09
N LEU A 411 -4.80 50.14 -6.14
CA LEU A 411 -5.25 49.29 -7.24
C LEU A 411 -6.62 49.77 -7.72
N GLN A 412 -6.68 50.20 -8.97
CA GLN A 412 -7.91 50.55 -9.66
C GLN A 412 -8.69 49.29 -10.07
N PRO A 413 -10.00 49.40 -10.40
CA PRO A 413 -10.76 48.28 -10.94
C PRO A 413 -10.10 47.64 -12.16
N ASN A 414 -9.98 46.31 -12.14
CA ASN A 414 -9.24 45.43 -13.05
C ASN A 414 -7.70 45.59 -13.05
N GLU A 415 -7.11 46.30 -12.09
CA GLU A 415 -5.65 46.41 -11.94
C GLU A 415 -5.07 45.24 -11.14
N SER A 416 -3.86 44.78 -11.52
CA SER A 416 -3.13 43.71 -10.83
C SER A 416 -1.76 44.17 -10.31
N TRP A 417 -1.35 43.62 -9.16
CA TRP A 417 -0.05 43.90 -8.56
C TRP A 417 0.75 42.64 -8.24
N ASN A 418 1.94 42.57 -8.85
CA ASN A 418 2.85 41.42 -8.81
C ASN A 418 4.21 41.78 -8.16
N GLY A 419 4.29 42.93 -7.47
CA GLY A 419 5.57 43.56 -7.06
C GLY A 419 6.24 42.99 -5.80
N PHE A 420 5.89 41.78 -5.37
CA PHE A 420 6.38 41.15 -4.15
C PHE A 420 7.85 40.74 -4.23
N ASN A 421 8.31 40.39 -5.42
CA ASN A 421 9.68 39.93 -5.75
C ASN A 421 10.83 40.92 -5.44
N LYS A 422 10.55 42.15 -5.02
CA LYS A 422 11.55 43.19 -4.73
C LYS A 422 12.27 43.02 -3.37
N GLY A 423 12.65 41.78 -3.02
CA GLY A 423 13.56 41.44 -1.93
C GLY A 423 13.19 41.89 -0.51
N SER A 424 11.98 42.41 -0.29
CA SER A 424 11.54 42.93 1.02
C SER A 424 10.31 42.24 1.59
N TRP A 425 9.68 41.34 0.83
CA TRP A 425 8.53 40.53 1.24
C TRP A 425 8.92 39.06 1.31
N HIS A 426 8.57 38.42 2.42
CA HIS A 426 8.88 37.02 2.72
C HIS A 426 7.61 36.21 2.88
N GLN A 427 7.75 34.88 2.94
CA GLN A 427 6.67 34.01 3.35
C GLN A 427 6.08 34.45 4.71
N ASP A 428 4.78 34.27 4.89
CA ASP A 428 4.00 34.63 6.09
C ASP A 428 3.89 36.13 6.42
N ASP A 429 4.56 37.03 5.67
CA ASP A 429 4.32 38.48 5.76
C ASP A 429 2.85 38.80 5.54
N ARG A 430 2.29 39.73 6.31
CA ARG A 430 0.86 40.07 6.25
C ARG A 430 0.60 41.39 5.55
N PHE A 431 -0.54 41.49 4.89
CA PHE A 431 -1.08 42.72 4.35
C PHE A 431 -2.59 42.82 4.59
N ILE A 432 -3.09 44.06 4.51
CA ILE A 432 -4.51 44.39 4.51
C ILE A 432 -4.86 45.17 3.24
N ILE A 433 -6.11 45.03 2.80
CA ILE A 433 -6.76 45.82 1.75
C ILE A 433 -7.73 46.78 2.45
N ARG A 434 -7.76 48.05 2.01
CA ARG A 434 -8.58 49.11 2.60
C ARG A 434 -9.31 49.94 1.55
N ASN A 435 -10.42 50.55 1.93
CA ASN A 435 -11.04 51.64 1.16
C ASN A 435 -10.35 53.00 1.44
N GLU A 436 -10.82 54.07 0.80
CA GLU A 436 -10.34 55.45 1.03
C GLU A 436 -10.43 55.90 2.51
N ASP A 437 -11.52 55.52 3.20
CA ASP A 437 -11.72 55.80 4.64
C ASP A 437 -10.75 55.05 5.57
N LYS A 438 -9.92 54.16 5.01
CA LYS A 438 -9.01 53.27 5.74
C LYS A 438 -9.76 52.22 6.57
N SER A 439 -11.01 51.91 6.27
CA SER A 439 -11.65 50.68 6.76
C SER A 439 -10.95 49.46 6.15
N CYS A 440 -10.74 48.40 6.93
CA CYS A 440 -10.16 47.16 6.39
C CYS A 440 -11.27 46.36 5.68
N LEU A 441 -11.02 45.98 4.43
CA LEU A 441 -11.96 45.24 3.57
C LEU A 441 -11.60 43.76 3.42
N GLY A 442 -10.35 43.41 3.70
CA GLY A 442 -9.82 42.05 3.57
C GLY A 442 -8.35 42.01 3.97
N ALA A 443 -7.84 40.84 4.28
CA ALA A 443 -6.46 40.67 4.71
C ALA A 443 -5.91 39.31 4.31
N ALA A 444 -4.59 39.20 4.18
CA ALA A 444 -3.93 37.93 3.92
C ALA A 444 -2.46 37.92 4.39
N SER A 445 -1.93 36.72 4.62
CA SER A 445 -0.49 36.43 4.64
C SER A 445 0.00 35.98 3.25
N LEU A 446 1.30 36.11 3.01
CA LEU A 446 1.91 35.70 1.74
C LEU A 446 2.33 34.23 1.76
N SER A 447 1.94 33.51 0.72
CA SER A 447 2.37 32.15 0.38
C SER A 447 2.78 32.12 -1.09
N GLU A 448 3.84 31.39 -1.46
CA GLU A 448 4.28 31.33 -2.86
C GLU A 448 3.18 30.80 -3.80
N LYS A 449 3.21 31.25 -5.06
CA LYS A 449 2.29 30.87 -6.15
C LYS A 449 0.81 31.23 -5.92
N SER A 450 0.50 31.98 -4.88
CA SER A 450 -0.88 32.42 -4.62
C SER A 450 -1.25 33.62 -5.49
N VAL A 451 -2.42 33.56 -6.14
CA VAL A 451 -3.05 34.70 -6.79
C VAL A 451 -4.37 34.97 -6.10
N LEU A 452 -4.57 36.20 -5.63
CA LEU A 452 -5.78 36.64 -4.96
C LEU A 452 -6.53 37.64 -5.84
N ALA A 453 -7.85 37.63 -5.79
CA ALA A 453 -8.69 38.69 -6.33
C ALA A 453 -9.52 39.33 -5.22
N PHE A 454 -9.68 40.65 -5.27
CA PHE A 454 -10.61 41.36 -4.42
C PHE A 454 -11.88 41.67 -5.20
N GLU A 455 -12.98 40.99 -4.90
CA GLU A 455 -14.26 41.06 -5.61
C GLU A 455 -15.41 41.13 -4.57
N ASN A 456 -16.51 41.82 -4.87
CA ASN A 456 -17.72 41.85 -4.02
C ASN A 456 -17.47 42.15 -2.51
N ASN A 457 -16.52 43.03 -2.22
CA ASN A 457 -16.04 43.37 -0.86
C ASN A 457 -15.37 42.22 -0.09
N GLN A 458 -14.88 41.19 -0.77
CA GLN A 458 -14.16 40.05 -0.20
C GLN A 458 -12.84 39.81 -0.94
N LEU A 459 -11.88 39.21 -0.25
CA LEU A 459 -10.65 38.71 -0.83
C LEU A 459 -10.82 37.20 -1.05
N ILE A 460 -10.61 36.74 -2.28
CA ILE A 460 -10.68 35.34 -2.71
C ILE A 460 -9.35 34.92 -3.34
N ALA A 461 -9.07 33.61 -3.44
CA ALA A 461 -7.97 33.09 -4.24
C ALA A 461 -8.45 32.61 -5.62
N LYS A 462 -7.57 32.70 -6.63
CA LYS A 462 -7.88 32.44 -8.05
C LYS A 462 -7.08 31.31 -8.71
N HIS A 463 -6.06 30.74 -8.07
CA HIS A 463 -5.12 29.80 -8.72
C HIS A 463 -4.86 28.52 -7.92
N ASN A 464 -5.87 28.03 -7.17
CA ASN A 464 -5.76 26.78 -6.42
C ASN A 464 -6.87 25.77 -6.79
N THR A 465 -7.88 26.13 -7.60
CA THR A 465 -8.80 25.15 -8.20
C THR A 465 -8.27 24.70 -9.54
N ALA A 466 -8.45 23.42 -9.86
CA ALA A 466 -8.24 22.93 -11.22
C ALA A 466 -9.46 23.23 -12.09
N SER A 467 -9.23 23.51 -13.36
CA SER A 467 -10.22 23.49 -14.43
C SER A 467 -10.55 22.06 -14.87
N LEU A 468 -11.72 21.84 -15.48
CA LEU A 468 -12.05 20.55 -16.12
C LEU A 468 -11.01 20.17 -17.19
N TYR A 469 -10.47 21.17 -17.89
CA TYR A 469 -9.41 20.96 -18.88
C TYR A 469 -8.16 20.32 -18.25
N GLU A 470 -7.61 20.93 -17.19
CA GLU A 470 -6.44 20.42 -16.46
C GLU A 470 -6.68 19.01 -15.89
N VAL A 471 -7.90 18.74 -15.43
CA VAL A 471 -8.31 17.41 -14.93
C VAL A 471 -8.28 16.37 -16.05
N PHE A 472 -8.94 16.63 -17.19
CA PHE A 472 -9.00 15.69 -18.30
C PHE A 472 -7.62 15.45 -18.94
N HIS A 473 -6.78 16.49 -19.00
CA HIS A 473 -5.42 16.45 -19.54
C HIS A 473 -4.36 15.87 -18.58
N LYS A 474 -4.75 15.41 -17.39
CA LYS A 474 -3.83 14.83 -16.38
C LYS A 474 -2.78 15.82 -15.86
N GLU A 475 -3.08 17.12 -15.92
CA GLU A 475 -2.20 18.20 -15.43
C GLU A 475 -2.29 18.36 -13.91
N VAL A 476 -3.34 17.79 -13.29
CA VAL A 476 -3.55 17.73 -11.84
C VAL A 476 -3.75 16.30 -11.33
N ASN A 477 -3.73 16.11 -10.02
CA ASN A 477 -3.87 14.79 -9.38
C ASN A 477 -5.24 14.14 -9.73
N PRO A 478 -5.26 12.97 -10.40
CA PRO A 478 -6.49 12.35 -10.88
C PRO A 478 -7.32 11.71 -9.75
N TYR A 479 -6.74 11.38 -8.61
CA TYR A 479 -7.49 10.89 -7.44
C TYR A 479 -8.32 12.03 -6.83
N SER A 480 -7.68 13.15 -6.47
CA SER A 480 -8.37 14.28 -5.84
C SER A 480 -9.29 15.02 -6.80
N TRP A 481 -8.76 15.47 -7.95
CA TRP A 481 -9.51 16.31 -8.87
C TRP A 481 -10.35 15.51 -9.86
N GLY A 482 -9.95 14.28 -10.19
CA GLY A 482 -10.81 13.37 -10.96
C GLY A 482 -12.03 12.92 -10.16
N HIS A 483 -11.93 12.68 -8.84
CA HIS A 483 -13.11 12.41 -8.00
C HIS A 483 -14.09 13.59 -8.00
N LEU A 484 -13.59 14.82 -7.91
CA LEU A 484 -14.42 16.04 -8.01
C LEU A 484 -15.08 16.17 -9.38
N ALA A 485 -14.33 16.03 -10.48
CA ALA A 485 -14.88 16.12 -11.83
C ALA A 485 -15.86 14.98 -12.17
N PHE A 486 -15.57 13.75 -11.74
CA PHE A 486 -16.48 12.62 -11.83
C PHE A 486 -17.79 12.92 -11.12
N THR A 487 -17.72 13.34 -9.85
CA THR A 487 -18.93 13.55 -9.05
C THR A 487 -19.75 14.73 -9.57
N PHE A 488 -19.12 15.82 -10.02
CA PHE A 488 -19.81 16.90 -10.71
C PHE A 488 -20.60 16.41 -11.95
N LEU A 489 -19.96 15.63 -12.83
CA LEU A 489 -20.64 15.13 -14.02
C LEU A 489 -21.73 14.11 -13.68
N PHE A 490 -21.52 13.30 -12.64
CA PHE A 490 -22.46 12.28 -12.16
C PHE A 490 -23.70 12.89 -11.48
N GLU A 491 -23.52 13.94 -10.67
CA GLU A 491 -24.60 14.63 -9.96
C GLU A 491 -25.40 15.60 -10.85
N GLU A 492 -24.71 16.37 -11.69
CA GLU A 492 -25.27 17.56 -12.37
C GLU A 492 -25.40 17.40 -13.89
N LYS A 493 -24.54 16.60 -14.54
CA LYS A 493 -24.41 16.52 -16.01
C LYS A 493 -24.68 15.11 -16.56
N LEU A 494 -25.64 14.41 -15.95
CA LEU A 494 -25.83 12.98 -16.14
C LEU A 494 -25.99 12.54 -17.60
N ASP A 495 -26.76 13.26 -18.43
CA ASP A 495 -26.97 12.85 -19.83
C ASP A 495 -25.70 12.96 -20.70
N ASP A 496 -24.84 13.95 -20.45
CA ASP A 496 -23.52 14.03 -21.08
C ASP A 496 -22.60 12.91 -20.55
N LEU A 497 -22.68 12.57 -19.26
CA LEU A 497 -21.93 11.44 -18.69
C LEU A 497 -22.35 10.10 -19.33
N LYS A 498 -23.65 9.87 -19.58
CA LYS A 498 -24.13 8.70 -20.33
C LYS A 498 -23.50 8.63 -21.72
N GLN A 499 -23.38 9.77 -22.43
CA GLN A 499 -22.72 9.81 -23.73
C GLN A 499 -21.23 9.46 -23.64
N PHE A 500 -20.51 9.98 -22.65
CA PHE A 500 -19.11 9.63 -22.39
C PHE A 500 -18.95 8.11 -22.14
N VAL A 501 -19.72 7.55 -21.20
CA VAL A 501 -19.69 6.11 -20.87
C VAL A 501 -20.03 5.24 -22.07
N ASN A 502 -20.96 5.66 -22.92
CA ASN A 502 -21.30 4.93 -24.14
C ASN A 502 -20.13 4.90 -25.16
N LEU A 503 -19.27 5.93 -25.18
CA LEU A 503 -18.06 5.94 -26.02
C LEU A 503 -16.98 5.03 -25.43
N THR A 504 -16.69 5.13 -24.12
CA THR A 504 -15.66 4.29 -23.45
C THR A 504 -16.03 2.81 -23.45
N LYS A 505 -17.32 2.47 -23.26
CA LYS A 505 -17.84 1.09 -23.30
C LYS A 505 -17.78 0.49 -24.71
N GLN A 506 -17.73 1.32 -25.74
CA GLN A 506 -17.49 0.91 -27.14
C GLN A 506 -16.00 0.97 -27.54
N GLY A 507 -15.09 1.42 -26.66
CA GLY A 507 -13.67 1.60 -26.96
C GLY A 507 -13.37 2.80 -27.88
N LYS A 508 -14.31 3.75 -28.03
CA LYS A 508 -14.21 4.92 -28.91
C LYS A 508 -13.49 6.09 -28.23
N TYR A 509 -12.25 5.85 -27.81
CA TYR A 509 -11.50 6.80 -26.99
C TYR A 509 -11.16 8.11 -27.71
N THR A 510 -10.87 8.09 -29.02
CA THR A 510 -10.62 9.31 -29.80
C THR A 510 -11.84 10.22 -29.85
N GLU A 511 -13.03 9.66 -30.05
CA GLU A 511 -14.30 10.39 -29.98
C GLU A 511 -14.62 10.83 -28.55
N SER A 512 -14.21 10.04 -27.55
CA SER A 512 -14.36 10.36 -26.12
C SER A 512 -13.51 11.56 -25.70
N ASP A 513 -12.25 11.63 -26.13
CA ASP A 513 -11.35 12.78 -25.88
C ASP A 513 -11.91 14.06 -26.53
N ALA A 514 -12.34 13.98 -27.79
CA ALA A 514 -12.97 15.11 -28.49
C ALA A 514 -14.28 15.57 -27.82
N PHE A 515 -15.01 14.66 -27.19
CA PHE A 515 -16.20 14.99 -26.40
C PHE A 515 -15.82 15.66 -25.06
N LEU A 516 -14.78 15.19 -24.37
CA LEU A 516 -14.26 15.80 -23.14
C LEU A 516 -13.76 17.23 -23.34
N GLU A 517 -13.09 17.51 -24.45
CA GLU A 517 -12.67 18.89 -24.83
C GLU A 517 -13.87 19.85 -24.91
N HIS A 518 -14.99 19.39 -25.46
CA HIS A 518 -16.23 20.16 -25.49
C HIS A 518 -16.87 20.28 -24.09
N LEU A 519 -16.87 19.21 -23.28
CA LEU A 519 -17.38 19.27 -21.90
C LEU A 519 -16.59 20.23 -21.02
N ALA A 520 -15.26 20.23 -21.13
CA ALA A 520 -14.39 21.14 -20.37
C ALA A 520 -14.76 22.60 -20.66
N GLN A 521 -14.83 23.00 -21.93
CA GLN A 521 -15.21 24.36 -22.31
C GLN A 521 -16.64 24.73 -21.92
N ARG A 522 -17.59 23.78 -22.06
CA ARG A 522 -19.02 24.01 -21.83
C ARG A 522 -19.38 24.12 -20.35
N TYR A 523 -18.73 23.33 -19.49
CA TYR A 523 -19.09 23.21 -18.08
C TYR A 523 -18.05 23.76 -17.10
N GLU A 524 -16.98 24.41 -17.56
CA GLU A 524 -15.99 25.03 -16.66
C GLU A 524 -16.63 25.98 -15.64
N ALA A 525 -17.50 26.90 -16.09
CA ALA A 525 -18.16 27.86 -15.20
C ALA A 525 -19.09 27.17 -14.18
N ASP A 526 -19.81 26.13 -14.62
CA ASP A 526 -20.68 25.32 -13.78
C ASP A 526 -19.87 24.50 -12.76
N PHE A 527 -18.72 23.97 -13.16
CA PHE A 527 -17.80 23.22 -12.31
C PHE A 527 -17.19 24.11 -11.24
N GLN A 528 -16.67 25.30 -11.59
CA GLN A 528 -16.15 26.25 -10.59
C GLN A 528 -17.26 26.71 -9.62
N ALA A 529 -18.49 26.90 -10.10
CA ALA A 529 -19.63 27.19 -9.23
C ALA A 529 -20.00 26.01 -8.30
N TRP A 530 -19.98 24.78 -8.81
CA TRP A 530 -20.18 23.56 -8.01
C TRP A 530 -19.03 23.30 -7.04
N LEU A 531 -17.78 23.65 -7.36
CA LEU A 531 -16.66 23.56 -6.40
C LEU A 531 -16.81 24.55 -5.23
N TYR A 532 -17.55 25.66 -5.43
CA TYR A 532 -17.79 26.70 -4.42
C TYR A 532 -19.05 26.45 -3.56
N TRP A 533 -20.10 25.84 -4.13
CA TRP A 533 -21.38 25.60 -3.45
C TRP A 533 -21.74 24.12 -3.23
N GLY A 534 -21.11 23.23 -3.98
CA GLY A 534 -21.30 21.78 -3.97
C GLY A 534 -20.56 21.11 -2.82
N THR A 535 -21.20 20.07 -2.29
CA THR A 535 -20.87 19.17 -1.16
C THR A 535 -22.15 18.70 -0.50
N LYS A 536 -23.27 19.40 -0.71
CA LYS A 536 -24.53 19.02 -0.06
C LYS A 536 -25.05 17.69 -0.60
N LYS A 537 -25.06 17.44 -1.90
CA LYS A 537 -25.84 16.33 -2.46
C LYS A 537 -25.28 14.94 -2.12
N ALA A 538 -24.10 14.54 -2.60
CA ALA A 538 -23.49 13.25 -2.26
C ALA A 538 -23.44 12.97 -0.74
N PHE A 539 -23.05 13.97 0.07
CA PHE A 539 -23.06 13.85 1.53
C PHE A 539 -24.45 13.63 2.10
N LEU A 540 -25.47 14.41 1.68
CA LEU A 540 -26.85 14.24 2.17
C LEU A 540 -27.44 12.90 1.72
N ASP A 541 -27.16 12.48 0.49
CA ASP A 541 -27.64 11.23 -0.09
C ASP A 541 -27.07 10.00 0.66
N SER A 542 -25.88 10.11 1.28
CA SER A 542 -25.31 9.00 2.05
C SER A 542 -26.06 8.67 3.35
N PHE A 543 -26.85 9.62 3.90
CA PHE A 543 -27.73 9.37 5.05
C PHE A 543 -29.05 8.66 4.68
N GLU A 544 -29.38 8.57 3.39
CA GLU A 544 -30.58 7.89 2.91
C GLU A 544 -30.27 6.51 2.29
N LEU A 545 -29.01 6.06 2.39
CA LEU A 545 -28.63 4.67 2.09
C LEU A 545 -29.20 3.71 3.16
N PRO A 546 -29.74 2.54 2.79
CA PRO A 546 -30.31 1.57 3.75
C PRO A 546 -29.34 1.14 4.86
N GLU A 547 -28.06 1.03 4.55
CA GLU A 547 -26.96 0.68 5.46
C GLU A 547 -26.50 1.82 6.38
N SER A 548 -27.02 3.04 6.17
CA SER A 548 -26.80 4.21 7.01
C SER A 548 -27.89 4.41 8.08
N ASP A 549 -28.93 3.56 8.12
CA ASP A 549 -29.90 3.54 9.20
C ASP A 549 -29.27 2.95 10.47
N LEU A 550 -29.28 3.71 11.57
CA LEU A 550 -28.78 3.32 12.89
C LEU A 550 -29.96 3.32 13.88
N PRO A 551 -30.59 2.17 14.14
CA PRO A 551 -31.69 2.07 15.10
C PRO A 551 -31.31 2.46 16.53
N LEU A 552 -32.29 2.95 17.31
CA LEU A 552 -32.12 3.20 18.73
C LEU A 552 -31.80 1.91 19.51
N ASN A 553 -30.90 1.99 20.49
CA ASN A 553 -30.36 0.87 21.26
C ASN A 553 -29.61 -0.16 20.39
N SER A 554 -28.91 0.31 19.36
CA SER A 554 -28.10 -0.51 18.46
C SER A 554 -26.71 0.10 18.22
N TYR A 555 -25.89 -0.63 17.45
CA TYR A 555 -24.61 -0.15 16.95
C TYR A 555 -24.39 -0.61 15.51
N THR A 556 -23.54 0.12 14.80
CA THR A 556 -22.91 -0.29 13.54
C THR A 556 -21.39 -0.30 13.71
N THR A 557 -20.66 -1.04 12.86
CA THR A 557 -19.19 -1.10 12.91
C THR A 557 -18.58 -0.59 11.62
N LEU A 558 -17.67 0.38 11.75
CA LEU A 558 -17.03 1.03 10.63
C LEU A 558 -15.65 0.43 10.35
N TYR A 559 -15.43 0.22 9.06
CA TYR A 559 -14.15 -0.19 8.51
C TYR A 559 -13.99 0.51 7.16
N GLY A 560 -12.93 1.28 6.98
CA GLY A 560 -12.70 2.07 5.77
C GLY A 560 -12.12 3.44 6.09
N ALA A 561 -12.03 4.29 5.08
CA ALA A 561 -11.60 5.68 5.23
C ALA A 561 -12.62 6.64 4.61
N GLY A 562 -12.45 7.94 4.91
CA GLY A 562 -13.43 8.97 4.57
C GLY A 562 -14.51 9.13 5.65
N ASP A 563 -15.31 10.18 5.49
CA ASP A 563 -16.39 10.53 6.42
C ASP A 563 -17.53 9.52 6.38
N TRP A 564 -18.46 9.58 7.34
CA TRP A 564 -19.64 8.72 7.33
C TRP A 564 -20.88 9.46 7.83
N GLY A 565 -22.04 9.12 7.28
CA GLY A 565 -23.33 9.64 7.71
C GLY A 565 -24.26 8.52 8.15
N PHE A 566 -24.89 8.66 9.31
CA PHE A 566 -25.93 7.75 9.82
C PHE A 566 -27.19 8.51 10.20
N LYS A 567 -28.35 7.89 9.95
CA LYS A 567 -29.67 8.41 10.30
C LYS A 567 -30.24 7.60 11.46
N LEU A 568 -30.73 8.27 12.48
CA LEU A 568 -31.37 7.69 13.66
C LEU A 568 -32.77 8.29 13.80
N HIS A 569 -33.80 7.46 13.65
CA HIS A 569 -35.18 7.88 13.87
C HIS A 569 -35.60 7.68 15.33
N ILE A 570 -36.11 8.74 15.97
CA ILE A 570 -36.64 8.70 17.34
C ILE A 570 -38.17 8.81 17.29
N GLU A 571 -38.90 7.74 17.63
CA GLU A 571 -40.37 7.67 17.53
C GLU A 571 -41.12 8.55 18.54
N LYS A 572 -40.54 8.75 19.73
CA LYS A 572 -41.14 9.45 20.89
C LYS A 572 -40.08 10.27 21.61
N ASP A 573 -40.50 11.30 22.33
CA ASP A 573 -39.60 12.07 23.18
C ASP A 573 -38.91 11.16 24.23
N LEU A 574 -37.61 11.41 24.47
CA LEU A 574 -36.78 10.70 25.43
C LEU A 574 -36.19 11.70 26.44
N ASP A 575 -36.08 11.31 27.70
CA ASP A 575 -35.40 12.14 28.70
C ASP A 575 -33.93 12.37 28.30
N GLU A 576 -33.26 11.29 27.87
CA GLU A 576 -31.83 11.27 27.52
C GLU A 576 -31.53 10.32 26.35
N LEU A 577 -30.55 10.69 25.51
CA LEU A 577 -30.02 9.89 24.40
C LEU A 577 -28.50 10.03 24.37
N THR A 578 -27.75 8.93 24.54
CA THR A 578 -26.31 8.92 24.24
C THR A 578 -26.10 8.36 22.84
N ILE A 579 -25.43 9.15 22.00
CA ILE A 579 -24.84 8.71 20.73
C ILE A 579 -23.33 8.80 20.91
N GLY A 580 -22.60 7.77 20.53
CA GLY A 580 -21.16 7.75 20.70
C GLY A 580 -20.45 6.71 19.86
N SER A 581 -19.16 6.57 20.13
CA SER A 581 -18.29 5.62 19.49
C SER A 581 -17.38 4.92 20.49
N ALA A 582 -17.06 3.66 20.21
CA ALA A 582 -16.23 2.82 21.05
C ALA A 582 -15.55 1.72 20.24
N GLY A 583 -14.45 1.21 20.79
CA GLY A 583 -13.60 0.23 20.13
C GLY A 583 -12.89 0.79 18.89
N GLY A 584 -11.97 -0.01 18.35
CA GLY A 584 -11.28 0.31 17.11
C GLY A 584 -10.19 1.38 17.20
N VAL A 585 -9.92 2.00 16.06
CA VAL A 585 -8.99 3.14 15.88
C VAL A 585 -9.58 4.16 14.90
N GLY A 586 -9.13 5.40 14.96
CA GLY A 586 -9.48 6.44 14.00
C GLY A 586 -9.44 7.84 14.61
N GLU A 587 -9.17 8.85 13.76
CA GLU A 587 -9.14 10.26 14.15
C GLU A 587 -10.31 11.02 13.50
N TYR A 588 -11.32 11.36 14.30
CA TYR A 588 -12.57 11.99 13.87
C TYR A 588 -13.32 12.71 15.01
N ASP A 589 -14.13 13.68 14.66
CA ASP A 589 -15.17 14.24 15.52
C ASP A 589 -16.54 13.60 15.19
N LEU A 590 -17.41 13.46 16.20
CA LEU A 590 -18.82 13.17 16.02
C LEU A 590 -19.60 14.49 15.99
N LEU A 591 -20.33 14.74 14.90
CA LEU A 591 -21.27 15.87 14.80
C LEU A 591 -22.68 15.31 14.70
N ILE A 592 -23.59 15.81 15.53
CA ILE A 592 -24.99 15.35 15.58
C ILE A 592 -25.88 16.52 15.20
N GLY A 593 -26.60 16.38 14.11
CA GLY A 593 -27.59 17.33 13.61
C GLY A 593 -29.01 16.83 13.87
N LYS A 594 -29.93 17.72 14.24
CA LYS A 594 -31.35 17.40 14.41
C LYS A 594 -32.16 17.85 13.20
N GLY A 595 -32.85 16.91 12.56
CA GLY A 595 -33.66 17.14 11.36
C GLY A 595 -32.89 17.50 10.08
N LYS A 596 -31.55 17.64 10.15
CA LYS A 596 -30.65 17.80 9.00
C LYS A 596 -29.26 17.23 9.33
N PRO A 597 -28.54 16.65 8.35
CA PRO A 597 -27.11 16.39 8.44
C PRO A 597 -26.27 17.65 8.65
N VAL A 598 -25.10 17.49 9.28
CA VAL A 598 -24.17 18.56 9.65
C VAL A 598 -22.74 18.21 9.24
N HIS A 599 -21.91 19.19 8.91
CA HIS A 599 -20.50 18.94 8.57
C HIS A 599 -19.61 20.14 8.92
N SER A 600 -18.33 19.92 9.26
CA SER A 600 -17.38 21.01 9.54
C SER A 600 -17.02 21.79 8.26
N ILE A 601 -16.65 21.06 7.20
CA ILE A 601 -16.41 21.61 5.86
C ILE A 601 -17.65 22.38 5.40
N GLY A 602 -17.43 23.61 4.90
CA GLY A 602 -18.49 24.50 4.43
C GLY A 602 -19.45 25.00 5.52
N SER A 603 -19.27 24.62 6.80
CA SER A 603 -20.23 24.90 7.88
C SER A 603 -21.65 24.43 7.54
N LEU A 604 -21.77 23.20 7.01
CA LEU A 604 -23.05 22.65 6.57
C LEU A 604 -24.06 22.55 7.73
N ASN A 605 -25.19 23.22 7.56
CA ASN A 605 -26.35 23.23 8.45
C ASN A 605 -26.01 23.42 9.94
N GLN A 606 -25.02 24.26 10.27
CA GLN A 606 -24.57 24.47 11.66
C GLN A 606 -25.70 24.94 12.60
N GLU A 607 -26.82 25.47 12.09
CA GLU A 607 -28.02 25.77 12.87
C GLU A 607 -28.77 24.53 13.39
N ALA A 608 -28.51 23.35 12.81
CA ALA A 608 -29.08 22.06 13.21
C ALA A 608 -28.17 21.27 14.18
N LEU A 609 -26.94 21.72 14.40
CA LEU A 609 -25.96 21.04 15.26
C LEU A 609 -26.42 21.05 16.73
N VAL A 610 -26.72 19.87 17.28
CA VAL A 610 -27.12 19.68 18.68
C VAL A 610 -25.98 19.16 19.56
N CYS A 611 -24.97 18.50 18.99
CA CYS A 611 -23.72 18.19 19.67
C CYS A 611 -22.56 18.08 18.67
N LYS A 612 -21.37 18.47 19.12
CA LYS A 612 -20.10 18.12 18.49
C LYS A 612 -19.15 17.64 19.59
N THR A 613 -18.52 16.48 19.41
CA THR A 613 -17.39 16.07 20.26
C THR A 613 -16.13 16.86 19.89
N ASN A 614 -15.24 17.02 20.87
CA ASN A 614 -13.94 17.69 20.70
C ASN A 614 -12.99 17.03 21.71
N ILE A 615 -12.70 15.76 21.47
CA ILE A 615 -11.95 14.88 22.35
C ILE A 615 -10.49 14.80 21.85
N PRO A 616 -9.47 14.88 22.71
CA PRO A 616 -8.07 14.75 22.30
C PRO A 616 -7.82 13.44 21.52
N VAL A 617 -6.90 13.48 20.55
CA VAL A 617 -6.61 12.32 19.67
C VAL A 617 -6.23 11.07 20.46
N GLU A 618 -5.53 11.24 21.58
CA GLU A 618 -5.14 10.18 22.51
C GLU A 618 -6.31 9.49 23.26
N GLU A 619 -7.50 10.11 23.28
CA GLU A 619 -8.74 9.55 23.85
C GLU A 619 -9.69 9.01 22.77
N GLN A 620 -9.49 9.38 21.49
CA GLN A 620 -10.20 8.81 20.35
C GLN A 620 -9.78 7.34 20.11
N PRO A 621 -10.65 6.47 19.58
CA PRO A 621 -12.01 6.73 19.07
C PRO A 621 -13.13 6.73 20.12
N LYS A 622 -12.83 6.72 21.43
CA LYS A 622 -13.83 6.61 22.50
C LYS A 622 -14.40 7.98 22.86
N GLN A 623 -15.58 8.30 22.33
CA GLN A 623 -16.21 9.61 22.50
C GLN A 623 -17.74 9.51 22.46
N ALA A 624 -18.44 10.43 23.12
CA ALA A 624 -19.90 10.39 23.24
C ALA A 624 -20.52 11.78 23.40
N CYS A 625 -21.76 11.90 22.93
CA CYS A 625 -22.67 13.02 23.10
C CYS A 625 -23.92 12.52 23.84
N THR A 626 -24.14 12.98 25.06
CA THR A 626 -25.40 12.77 25.78
C THR A 626 -26.30 14.00 25.59
N LEU A 627 -27.42 13.80 24.91
CA LEU A 627 -28.47 14.81 24.72
C LEU A 627 -29.53 14.64 25.81
N THR A 628 -30.11 15.75 26.28
CA THR A 628 -31.22 15.76 27.25
C THR A 628 -32.45 16.41 26.63
N ASN A 629 -33.66 16.06 27.09
CA ASN A 629 -34.94 16.57 26.57
C ASN A 629 -35.06 16.35 25.05
N VAL A 630 -34.78 15.13 24.62
CA VAL A 630 -34.74 14.70 23.22
C VAL A 630 -36.18 14.61 22.73
N THR A 631 -36.49 15.18 21.58
CA THR A 631 -37.85 15.06 21.01
C THR A 631 -37.85 14.06 19.87
N ALA A 632 -39.03 13.51 19.57
CA ALA A 632 -39.25 12.70 18.38
C ALA A 632 -38.78 13.40 17.09
N GLY A 633 -38.35 12.61 16.11
CA GLY A 633 -37.84 13.05 14.82
C GLY A 633 -36.48 12.44 14.45
N ASP A 634 -35.93 12.87 13.31
CA ASP A 634 -34.67 12.35 12.78
C ASP A 634 -33.46 13.07 13.39
N TYR A 635 -32.46 12.28 13.75
CA TYR A 635 -31.13 12.72 14.15
C TYR A 635 -30.11 12.17 13.15
N TYR A 636 -29.18 13.03 12.73
CA TYR A 636 -28.18 12.72 11.71
C TYR A 636 -26.79 12.78 12.35
N ILE A 637 -26.05 11.69 12.26
CA ILE A 637 -24.78 11.46 12.95
C ILE A 637 -23.68 11.44 11.91
N THR A 638 -22.77 12.39 12.00
CA THR A 638 -21.64 12.55 11.07
C THR A 638 -20.35 12.16 11.77
N ILE A 639 -19.63 11.24 11.14
CA ILE A 639 -18.25 10.89 11.46
C ILE A 639 -17.35 11.79 10.61
N ASP A 640 -16.93 12.92 11.18
CA ASP A 640 -16.14 13.98 10.55
C ASP A 640 -14.67 13.73 10.86
N ASN A 641 -13.97 13.01 9.99
CA ASN A 641 -12.56 12.64 10.21
C ASN A 641 -11.64 13.86 10.31
N VAL A 642 -10.37 13.64 10.61
CA VAL A 642 -9.34 14.67 10.42
C VAL A 642 -8.87 14.79 8.97
N SER A 643 -8.97 13.72 8.15
CA SER A 643 -8.47 13.71 6.77
C SER A 643 -9.17 12.68 5.87
N ALA A 644 -9.03 12.83 4.54
CA ALA A 644 -9.61 11.93 3.52
C ALA A 644 -9.10 10.48 3.61
N ILE A 645 -7.97 10.28 4.28
CA ILE A 645 -7.26 9.01 4.42
C ILE A 645 -7.25 8.51 5.87
N ALA A 646 -7.96 9.16 6.78
CA ALA A 646 -8.13 8.67 8.15
C ALA A 646 -8.88 7.34 8.09
N VAL A 647 -8.28 6.30 8.68
CA VAL A 647 -8.82 4.94 8.67
C VAL A 647 -9.56 4.67 9.96
N LEU A 648 -10.80 4.22 9.81
CA LEU A 648 -11.57 3.57 10.86
C LEU A 648 -11.38 2.06 10.72
N ALA A 649 -11.08 1.37 11.82
CA ALA A 649 -10.98 -0.09 11.85
C ALA A 649 -11.54 -0.62 13.17
N ASP A 650 -12.56 -1.48 13.07
CA ASP A 650 -13.36 -2.02 14.20
C ASP A 650 -13.97 -0.95 15.11
N THR A 651 -14.31 0.20 14.53
CA THR A 651 -14.84 1.37 15.24
C THR A 651 -16.37 1.26 15.32
N HIS A 652 -16.91 1.05 16.51
CA HIS A 652 -18.36 0.88 16.71
C HIS A 652 -19.04 2.22 16.97
N ILE A 653 -20.00 2.63 16.13
CA ILE A 653 -20.87 3.79 16.37
C ILE A 653 -22.18 3.27 16.97
N TYR A 654 -22.62 3.83 18.09
CA TYR A 654 -23.80 3.39 18.82
C TYR A 654 -24.75 4.53 19.19
N ALA A 655 -26.02 4.19 19.36
CA ALA A 655 -27.05 5.10 19.87
C ALA A 655 -27.94 4.35 20.88
N CYS A 656 -28.19 4.92 22.06
CA CYS A 656 -29.01 4.30 23.09
C CYS A 656 -29.76 5.30 24.00
N GLU A 657 -30.86 4.85 24.60
CA GLU A 657 -31.69 5.63 25.53
C GLU A 657 -31.06 5.69 26.93
N GLY A 658 -30.95 6.89 27.53
CA GLY A 658 -30.35 7.13 28.86
C GLY A 658 -28.91 7.69 28.84
N GLU A 659 -28.49 8.34 29.93
CA GLU A 659 -27.10 8.78 30.13
C GLU A 659 -26.09 7.60 30.16
N ASN A 660 -25.01 7.71 29.38
CA ASN A 660 -23.87 6.79 29.37
C ASN A 660 -24.29 5.31 29.19
N CYS A 661 -25.36 5.11 28.43
CA CYS A 661 -26.02 3.82 28.20
C CYS A 661 -25.21 2.81 27.38
N ILE A 662 -23.92 3.05 27.10
CA ILE A 662 -23.05 2.14 26.32
C ILE A 662 -23.11 0.69 26.83
N ASN A 663 -23.27 0.47 28.14
CA ASN A 663 -23.38 -0.86 28.74
C ASN A 663 -24.71 -1.59 28.44
N SER A 664 -25.75 -0.90 27.93
CA SER A 664 -26.98 -1.51 27.43
C SER A 664 -26.82 -2.01 25.99
N VAL A 665 -25.89 -1.42 25.23
CA VAL A 665 -25.51 -1.85 23.89
C VAL A 665 -24.46 -2.95 24.03
N ASN A 666 -24.80 -4.18 23.64
CA ASN A 666 -23.87 -5.31 23.71
C ASN A 666 -22.83 -5.24 22.58
N LEU A 667 -21.87 -4.31 22.71
CA LEU A 667 -20.80 -4.09 21.76
C LEU A 667 -19.88 -5.31 21.63
N PRO A 668 -19.26 -5.52 20.46
CA PRO A 668 -18.17 -6.48 20.30
C PRO A 668 -17.03 -6.15 21.27
N LYS A 669 -16.22 -7.17 21.59
CA LYS A 669 -14.95 -6.93 22.28
C LYS A 669 -13.94 -6.40 21.27
N ASP A 670 -13.25 -5.33 21.66
CA ASP A 670 -12.03 -4.83 21.00
C ASP A 670 -11.11 -6.03 20.67
N PRO A 671 -10.66 -6.22 19.41
CA PRO A 671 -9.73 -7.29 19.07
C PRO A 671 -8.38 -7.11 19.78
N GLU A 672 -7.72 -8.21 20.09
CA GLU A 672 -6.30 -8.18 20.39
C GLU A 672 -5.53 -7.72 19.13
N PRO A 673 -4.59 -6.76 19.25
CA PRO A 673 -3.72 -6.36 18.15
C PRO A 673 -3.01 -7.55 17.50
N GLU A 674 -3.24 -7.75 16.20
CA GLU A 674 -2.53 -8.77 15.43
C GLU A 674 -1.06 -8.36 15.22
N THR A 675 -0.17 -9.35 15.16
CA THR A 675 1.23 -9.15 14.77
C THR A 675 1.55 -10.01 13.58
N VAL A 676 2.13 -9.39 12.54
CA VAL A 676 2.41 -10.04 11.25
C VAL A 676 3.91 -10.25 11.10
N ALA A 677 4.31 -11.51 10.96
CA ALA A 677 5.64 -11.84 10.45
C ALA A 677 5.63 -11.71 8.93
N VAL A 678 6.47 -10.83 8.37
CA VAL A 678 6.60 -10.70 6.92
C VAL A 678 7.31 -11.93 6.37
N LEU A 679 6.64 -12.65 5.46
CA LEU A 679 7.26 -13.69 4.66
C LEU A 679 8.36 -13.05 3.80
N GLU A 680 9.61 -13.48 3.99
CA GLU A 680 10.75 -12.94 3.24
C GLU A 680 10.89 -13.65 1.88
N PRO A 681 11.17 -12.92 0.77
CA PRO A 681 11.53 -13.52 -0.51
C PRO A 681 12.76 -14.41 -0.40
N PRO A 682 13.03 -15.29 -1.37
CA PRO A 682 14.19 -16.20 -1.40
C PRO A 682 15.53 -15.46 -1.61
N ARG A 683 15.93 -14.63 -0.63
CA ARG A 683 17.17 -13.86 -0.65
C ARG A 683 18.38 -14.78 -0.83
N ILE A 684 19.45 -14.23 -1.40
CA ILE A 684 20.71 -14.95 -1.54
C ILE A 684 21.45 -14.86 -0.22
N ILE A 685 21.10 -15.77 0.68
CA ILE A 685 21.93 -16.04 1.85
C ILE A 685 23.17 -16.75 1.33
N GLU A 686 24.32 -16.11 1.51
CA GLU A 686 25.59 -16.77 1.26
C GLU A 686 25.83 -17.84 2.33
N SER A 687 25.51 -19.10 2.03
CA SER A 687 26.24 -20.20 2.66
C SER A 687 27.74 -19.93 2.45
N ALA A 688 28.57 -20.14 3.47
CA ALA A 688 30.02 -20.07 3.28
C ALA A 688 30.38 -20.98 2.12
N ALA A 689 31.03 -20.43 1.08
CA ALA A 689 31.31 -21.18 -0.13
C ALA A 689 32.10 -22.41 0.28
N ILE A 690 31.57 -23.58 -0.05
CA ILE A 690 32.30 -24.83 0.08
C ILE A 690 33.31 -24.77 -1.06
N ASP A 691 34.50 -24.26 -0.73
CA ASP A 691 35.63 -24.17 -1.64
C ASP A 691 36.07 -25.58 -2.04
N SER A 692 36.69 -25.73 -3.21
CA SER A 692 37.10 -27.04 -3.71
C SER A 692 38.06 -27.78 -2.77
N CYS A 693 38.15 -29.11 -2.92
CA CYS A 693 38.93 -30.03 -2.08
C CYS A 693 40.47 -29.87 -2.16
N VAL A 694 40.99 -28.66 -2.29
CA VAL A 694 42.43 -28.33 -2.33
C VAL A 694 43.03 -28.49 -0.93
N GLN A 695 43.33 -29.74 -0.57
CA GLN A 695 44.08 -30.07 0.63
C GLN A 695 45.58 -29.75 0.46
N LYS A 696 46.27 -29.57 1.59
CA LYS A 696 47.75 -29.50 1.71
C LYS A 696 48.41 -28.23 1.15
N GLN A 697 47.86 -27.07 1.47
CA GLN A 697 48.64 -25.83 1.49
C GLN A 697 48.48 -25.14 2.85
N PRO A 698 49.58 -24.72 3.52
CA PRO A 698 49.52 -23.83 4.67
C PRO A 698 48.77 -22.54 4.33
N TYR A 699 48.17 -21.90 5.33
CA TYR A 699 47.46 -20.65 5.15
C TYR A 699 47.69 -19.71 6.34
N GLU A 700 47.63 -18.40 6.09
CA GLU A 700 47.81 -17.40 7.17
C GLU A 700 46.60 -17.42 8.11
N LEU A 701 46.86 -17.65 9.39
CA LEU A 701 45.86 -17.64 10.46
C LEU A 701 46.34 -16.79 11.63
N THR A 702 45.63 -15.69 11.91
CA THR A 702 46.02 -14.73 12.95
C THR A 702 45.22 -14.95 14.22
N GLN A 703 45.77 -15.74 15.14
CA GLN A 703 45.13 -16.10 16.41
C GLN A 703 45.25 -14.98 17.46
N ASN A 704 44.20 -14.17 17.60
CA ASN A 704 44.07 -13.17 18.67
C ASN A 704 42.58 -12.90 18.99
N ASP A 705 42.32 -12.22 20.11
CA ASP A 705 40.97 -11.94 20.62
C ASP A 705 40.05 -11.21 19.62
N LYS A 706 40.60 -10.34 18.76
CA LYS A 706 39.82 -9.60 17.75
C LYS A 706 39.38 -10.47 16.57
N ASN A 707 40.00 -11.65 16.41
CA ASN A 707 39.75 -12.61 15.35
C ASN A 707 39.00 -13.87 15.84
N GLN A 708 38.70 -14.00 17.13
CA GLN A 708 37.87 -15.11 17.65
C GLN A 708 36.43 -14.99 17.13
N LEU A 709 35.84 -16.11 16.71
CA LEU A 709 34.48 -16.18 16.16
C LEU A 709 33.56 -16.95 17.12
N HIS A 710 32.93 -16.24 18.06
CA HIS A 710 32.06 -16.87 19.06
C HIS A 710 30.72 -17.37 18.49
N SER A 711 30.27 -16.85 17.34
CA SER A 711 28.97 -17.15 16.72
C SER A 711 29.04 -18.03 15.47
N PHE A 712 30.20 -18.62 15.16
CA PHE A 712 30.37 -19.51 14.01
C PHE A 712 29.62 -20.84 14.20
N LYS A 713 28.73 -21.18 13.26
CA LYS A 713 27.87 -22.36 13.29
C LYS A 713 27.78 -22.98 11.90
N ILE A 714 27.80 -24.32 11.82
CA ILE A 714 27.56 -25.08 10.58
C ILE A 714 26.29 -25.91 10.78
N THR A 715 25.33 -25.81 9.87
CA THR A 715 24.13 -26.67 9.83
C THR A 715 24.22 -27.60 8.63
N ASN A 716 23.95 -28.88 8.82
CA ASN A 716 23.89 -29.84 7.72
C ASN A 716 22.49 -29.80 7.07
N HIS A 717 22.37 -29.34 5.83
CA HIS A 717 21.13 -29.42 5.05
C HIS A 717 21.15 -30.53 3.97
N ALA A 718 22.18 -31.37 3.96
CA ALA A 718 22.21 -32.56 3.12
C ALA A 718 21.30 -33.67 3.69
N LYS A 719 20.90 -34.62 2.84
CA LYS A 719 20.08 -35.79 3.23
C LYS A 719 20.90 -36.91 3.90
N GLU A 720 22.21 -36.75 3.98
CA GLU A 720 23.15 -37.71 4.57
C GLU A 720 23.96 -37.08 5.69
N ASN A 721 24.58 -37.92 6.52
CA ASN A 721 25.49 -37.45 7.56
C ASN A 721 26.79 -36.92 6.93
N ILE A 722 27.16 -35.69 7.29
CA ILE A 722 28.46 -35.11 6.94
C ILE A 722 29.43 -35.21 8.12
N ASN A 723 30.72 -35.21 7.82
CA ASN A 723 31.82 -35.14 8.78
C ASN A 723 32.55 -33.80 8.64
N LEU A 724 32.88 -33.18 9.77
CA LEU A 724 33.59 -31.91 9.86
C LEU A 724 34.96 -32.12 10.54
N GLN A 725 36.03 -31.64 9.91
CA GLN A 725 37.40 -31.70 10.46
C GLN A 725 38.09 -30.34 10.30
N ARG A 726 38.62 -29.74 11.38
CA ARG A 726 39.44 -28.52 11.25
C ARG A 726 40.70 -28.79 10.42
N ILE A 727 41.16 -27.81 9.64
CA ILE A 727 42.39 -27.88 8.87
C ILE A 727 43.46 -27.04 9.56
N ASP A 728 44.56 -27.66 9.95
CA ASP A 728 45.69 -27.02 10.59
C ASP A 728 46.35 -25.98 9.66
N ALA A 729 46.57 -24.77 10.16
CA ALA A 729 47.04 -23.64 9.36
C ALA A 729 48.52 -23.77 8.93
N THR A 730 49.35 -24.43 9.73
CA THR A 730 50.78 -24.59 9.48
C THR A 730 51.08 -25.70 8.48
N THR A 731 50.29 -26.77 8.48
CA THR A 731 50.52 -27.98 7.67
C THR A 731 49.52 -28.17 6.53
N GLY A 732 48.36 -27.50 6.57
CA GLY A 732 47.29 -27.66 5.58
C GLY A 732 46.58 -29.03 5.63
N ASN A 733 46.77 -29.80 6.70
CA ASN A 733 46.17 -31.12 6.90
C ASN A 733 44.91 -31.06 7.76
N ALA A 734 43.95 -31.94 7.50
CA ALA A 734 42.77 -32.10 8.35
C ALA A 734 43.12 -32.80 9.68
N SER A 735 42.47 -32.37 10.76
CA SER A 735 42.57 -32.95 12.09
C SER A 735 42.17 -34.44 12.09
N SER A 736 42.82 -35.25 12.93
CA SER A 736 42.40 -36.63 13.20
C SER A 736 41.06 -36.72 13.95
N THR A 737 40.57 -35.63 14.53
CA THR A 737 39.24 -35.53 15.14
C THR A 737 38.21 -35.05 14.11
N SER A 738 37.12 -35.83 13.97
CA SER A 738 35.95 -35.46 13.17
C SER A 738 34.71 -35.27 14.07
N ILE A 739 33.80 -34.39 13.64
CA ILE A 739 32.44 -34.27 14.17
C ILE A 739 31.47 -34.70 13.08
N GLN A 740 30.60 -35.65 13.39
CA GLN A 740 29.52 -36.05 12.50
C GLN A 740 28.27 -35.18 12.75
N LEU A 741 27.59 -34.75 11.68
CA LEU A 741 26.30 -34.07 11.72
C LEU A 741 25.28 -34.82 10.87
N SER A 742 24.13 -35.17 11.46
CA SER A 742 22.99 -35.74 10.73
C SER A 742 22.22 -34.64 9.96
N PRO A 743 21.29 -34.99 9.07
CA PRO A 743 20.44 -34.01 8.38
C PRO A 743 19.71 -33.08 9.37
N ASN A 744 19.79 -31.78 9.11
CA ASN A 744 19.33 -30.65 9.93
C ASN A 744 20.03 -30.45 11.29
N ASP A 745 20.96 -31.32 11.69
CA ASP A 745 21.80 -31.08 12.87
C ASP A 745 22.71 -29.86 12.66
N SER A 746 23.10 -29.23 13.76
CA SER A 746 24.03 -28.11 13.77
C SER A 746 25.22 -28.34 14.70
N TRP A 747 26.40 -27.89 14.27
CA TRP A 747 27.61 -27.84 15.07
C TRP A 747 28.06 -26.40 15.33
N GLN A 748 28.53 -26.16 16.56
CA GLN A 748 29.29 -25.00 16.97
C GLN A 748 30.54 -25.51 17.70
N PRO A 749 31.75 -25.00 17.41
CA PRO A 749 32.98 -25.47 18.06
C PRO A 749 32.97 -25.14 19.56
N LYS A 750 33.42 -26.11 20.38
CA LYS A 750 33.59 -25.92 21.84
C LYS A 750 34.83 -25.09 22.18
N ASP A 751 35.88 -25.24 21.39
CA ASP A 751 37.12 -24.48 21.49
C ASP A 751 37.11 -23.30 20.51
N THR A 752 37.81 -22.21 20.82
CA THR A 752 37.90 -21.01 19.98
C THR A 752 38.21 -21.34 18.51
N ILE A 753 37.44 -20.76 17.59
CA ILE A 753 37.73 -20.76 16.14
C ILE A 753 38.05 -19.33 15.71
N TYR A 754 38.97 -19.16 14.75
CA TYR A 754 39.46 -17.86 14.32
C TYR A 754 39.06 -17.50 12.89
N ASN A 755 38.99 -16.20 12.59
CA ASN A 755 38.78 -15.71 11.24
C ASN A 755 39.86 -16.22 10.26
N SER A 756 39.43 -16.70 9.10
CA SER A 756 40.19 -17.43 8.08
C SER A 756 40.56 -18.89 8.41
N GLU A 757 40.19 -19.43 9.57
CA GLU A 757 40.41 -20.85 9.89
C GLU A 757 39.56 -21.76 8.99
N ARG A 758 40.08 -22.90 8.52
CA ARG A 758 39.37 -23.75 7.55
C ARG A 758 38.84 -25.04 8.18
N VAL A 759 37.68 -25.49 7.71
CA VAL A 759 37.02 -26.75 8.10
C VAL A 759 36.77 -27.58 6.85
N LEU A 760 37.36 -28.77 6.77
CA LEU A 760 37.06 -29.79 5.77
C LEU A 760 35.66 -30.36 6.04
N VAL A 761 34.86 -30.47 4.99
CA VAL A 761 33.59 -31.20 4.96
C VAL A 761 33.78 -32.47 4.14
N SER A 762 33.39 -33.61 4.68
CA SER A 762 33.38 -34.91 4.00
C SER A 762 32.06 -35.65 4.21
N ASN A 763 31.75 -36.64 3.36
CA ASN A 763 30.59 -37.51 3.58
C ASN A 763 30.87 -38.55 4.69
N ALA A 764 29.87 -39.38 5.01
CA ALA A 764 29.98 -40.44 6.01
C ALA A 764 31.14 -41.42 5.75
N GLN A 765 31.56 -41.60 4.49
CA GLN A 765 32.64 -42.47 4.03
C GLN A 765 34.01 -41.77 4.01
N GLY A 766 34.10 -40.49 4.39
CA GLY A 766 35.34 -39.71 4.46
C GLY A 766 35.79 -39.09 3.13
N GLN A 767 35.01 -39.20 2.05
CA GLN A 767 35.28 -38.51 0.80
C GLN A 767 35.02 -37.01 0.98
N CYS A 768 35.98 -36.18 0.56
CA CYS A 768 35.87 -34.72 0.64
C CYS A 768 34.70 -34.20 -0.23
N LEU A 769 33.88 -33.34 0.37
CA LEU A 769 32.83 -32.56 -0.27
C LEU A 769 33.27 -31.10 -0.51
N GLY A 770 34.22 -30.61 0.30
CA GLY A 770 34.94 -29.36 0.08
C GLY A 770 35.43 -28.74 1.39
N THR A 771 35.81 -27.47 1.38
CA THR A 771 36.31 -26.77 2.58
C THR A 771 35.54 -25.48 2.85
N ILE A 772 35.18 -25.26 4.11
CA ILE A 772 34.54 -24.03 4.60
C ILE A 772 35.62 -23.17 5.24
N THR A 773 35.84 -21.96 4.74
CA THR A 773 36.65 -20.95 5.44
C THR A 773 35.77 -20.23 6.46
N ALA A 774 36.07 -20.38 7.75
CA ALA A 774 35.42 -19.67 8.85
C ALA A 774 35.73 -18.17 8.74
N LYS A 775 34.76 -17.40 8.27
CA LYS A 775 34.85 -15.94 8.17
C LYS A 775 34.06 -15.28 9.27
N LYS A 776 34.54 -14.13 9.72
CA LYS A 776 33.91 -13.31 10.76
C LYS A 776 32.46 -12.92 10.45
N TYR A 777 32.09 -12.90 9.16
CA TYR A 777 30.76 -12.56 8.68
C TYR A 777 30.32 -13.49 7.53
N ARG A 778 29.44 -14.44 7.86
CA ARG A 778 28.41 -15.03 6.99
C ARG A 778 27.35 -15.66 7.91
N HIS A 779 26.49 -14.80 8.47
CA HIS A 779 25.31 -15.26 9.20
C HIS A 779 24.16 -15.51 8.24
N ILE A 780 23.52 -16.67 8.42
CA ILE A 780 22.24 -16.99 7.81
C ILE A 780 21.19 -16.23 8.62
N GLY A 781 20.76 -15.06 8.11
CA GLY A 781 19.55 -14.39 8.56
C GLY A 781 19.51 -13.86 9.99
N PHE A 782 20.51 -13.07 10.41
CA PHE A 782 20.28 -11.95 11.33
C PHE A 782 21.33 -10.86 11.09
N TYR A 783 20.86 -9.63 10.86
CA TYR A 783 21.70 -8.47 10.63
C TYR A 783 22.40 -8.03 11.92
N ASP A 784 23.67 -7.59 11.83
CA ASP A 784 24.42 -7.05 12.98
C ASP A 784 23.63 -5.88 13.59
N ARG A 785 23.12 -6.07 14.80
CA ARG A 785 22.45 -4.99 15.54
C ARG A 785 23.54 -4.14 16.18
N THR A 786 23.73 -2.91 15.69
CA THR A 786 24.60 -1.92 16.34
C THR A 786 23.75 -1.09 17.29
N PRO A 787 23.82 -1.30 18.63
CA PRO A 787 23.00 -0.54 19.56
C PRO A 787 23.36 0.94 19.48
N ILE A 788 22.39 1.77 19.12
CA ILE A 788 22.58 3.22 19.10
C ILE A 788 22.36 3.73 20.52
N SER A 789 23.40 4.31 21.12
CA SER A 789 23.29 4.89 22.47
C SER A 789 22.44 6.17 22.47
N ASP A 790 21.63 6.39 23.51
CA ASP A 790 20.91 7.65 23.77
C ASP A 790 21.83 8.89 23.66
N ASP A 791 23.12 8.72 23.99
CA ASP A 791 24.17 9.73 23.92
C ASP A 791 24.53 10.17 22.48
N THR A 792 23.89 9.59 21.45
CA THR A 792 24.07 9.97 20.03
C THR A 792 23.27 11.20 19.62
N CYS A 793 22.32 11.69 20.42
CA CYS A 793 21.59 12.93 20.14
C CYS A 793 22.49 14.18 20.03
N LYS A 794 23.76 14.10 20.43
CA LYS A 794 24.81 15.10 20.14
C LYS A 794 25.23 15.18 18.67
N LEU A 795 24.90 14.18 17.84
CA LEU A 795 25.17 14.16 16.40
C LEU A 795 24.16 15.01 15.59
N LYS A 796 23.32 15.80 16.26
CA LYS A 796 22.31 16.70 15.67
C LYS A 796 22.93 17.98 15.07
N GLU A 797 24.06 17.80 14.39
CA GLU A 797 24.89 18.84 13.80
C GLU A 797 25.14 18.53 12.32
N SER A 798 25.60 19.54 11.58
CA SER A 798 25.97 19.43 10.17
C SER A 798 27.04 18.36 9.93
N TYR A 799 26.93 17.70 8.78
CA TYR A 799 27.81 16.60 8.38
C TYR A 799 28.01 16.61 6.86
N THR A 800 29.02 15.88 6.38
CA THR A 800 29.29 15.76 4.93
C THR A 800 28.86 14.38 4.45
N SER A 801 27.81 14.30 3.64
CA SER A 801 27.38 13.07 2.96
C SER A 801 28.33 12.76 1.80
N THR A 802 28.87 11.54 1.72
CA THR A 802 29.78 11.14 0.62
C THR A 802 29.08 10.87 -0.70
N GLY A 803 27.74 10.88 -0.74
CA GLY A 803 26.95 10.69 -1.96
C GLY A 803 26.81 9.23 -2.45
N ILE A 804 27.52 8.29 -1.81
CA ILE A 804 27.48 6.86 -2.09
C ILE A 804 26.17 6.27 -1.55
N THR A 805 25.37 5.57 -2.36
CA THR A 805 24.10 4.97 -1.91
C THR A 805 24.34 3.81 -0.93
N ALA A 806 23.73 3.89 0.26
CA ALA A 806 23.78 2.85 1.29
C ALA A 806 22.72 1.76 1.04
N LYS A 807 22.91 0.99 -0.06
CA LYS A 807 21.92 0.01 -0.57
C LYS A 807 21.49 -1.08 0.44
N ASN A 808 22.28 -1.31 1.49
CA ASN A 808 22.03 -2.32 2.52
C ASN A 808 21.56 -1.72 3.86
N ALA A 809 21.34 -0.40 3.95
CA ALA A 809 20.89 0.19 5.21
C ALA A 809 19.47 -0.30 5.60
N SER A 810 19.33 -0.69 6.86
CA SER A 810 18.05 -1.04 7.48
C SER A 810 18.01 -0.57 8.94
N LEU A 811 16.82 -0.24 9.42
CA LEU A 811 16.55 0.18 10.80
C LEU A 811 15.48 -0.74 11.40
N ARG A 812 15.68 -1.22 12.63
CA ARG A 812 14.65 -1.97 13.37
C ARG A 812 14.31 -1.24 14.67
N ASN A 813 13.02 -1.14 14.99
CA ASN A 813 12.55 -0.72 16.30
C ASN A 813 12.36 -1.94 17.19
N GLU A 814 13.17 -2.09 18.24
CA GLU A 814 12.99 -3.14 19.26
C GLU A 814 12.52 -2.59 20.61
N SER A 815 11.98 -1.37 20.62
CA SER A 815 11.33 -0.76 21.79
C SER A 815 9.84 -1.15 21.88
N ASN A 816 9.21 -0.84 23.00
CA ASN A 816 7.77 -0.94 23.22
C ASN A 816 6.98 0.33 22.77
N GLN A 817 7.64 1.30 22.13
CA GLN A 817 7.04 2.56 21.68
C GLN A 817 7.15 2.69 20.16
N HIS A 818 6.19 3.39 19.55
CA HIS A 818 6.27 3.76 18.14
C HIS A 818 7.31 4.87 17.95
N ILE A 819 8.21 4.75 16.97
CA ILE A 819 9.30 5.70 16.73
C ILE A 819 9.20 6.33 15.33
N TYR A 820 9.73 7.53 15.19
CA TYR A 820 9.69 8.32 13.96
C TYR A 820 11.10 8.74 13.55
N ALA A 821 11.47 8.48 12.29
CA ALA A 821 12.78 8.77 11.74
C ALA A 821 12.76 10.11 10.98
N PHE A 822 13.71 10.99 11.29
CA PHE A 822 13.85 12.33 10.73
C PHE A 822 15.25 12.52 10.15
N TRP A 823 15.34 13.07 8.95
CA TRP A 823 16.61 13.46 8.36
C TRP A 823 17.27 14.62 9.13
N VAL A 824 18.55 14.49 9.46
CA VAL A 824 19.39 15.59 9.95
C VAL A 824 19.92 16.40 8.77
N PHE A 825 20.02 17.72 8.89
CA PHE A 825 20.52 18.57 7.80
C PHE A 825 22.06 18.48 7.66
N PRO A 826 22.60 18.12 6.46
CA PRO A 826 24.04 18.13 6.21
C PRO A 826 24.63 19.55 6.29
N GLU A 827 23.92 20.54 5.73
CA GLU A 827 24.44 21.91 5.57
C GLU A 827 24.27 22.78 6.83
N GLN A 828 25.38 23.33 7.32
CA GLN A 828 25.46 24.06 8.60
C GLN A 828 24.54 25.29 8.69
N ALA A 829 24.35 26.01 7.58
CA ALA A 829 23.47 27.19 7.52
C ALA A 829 21.96 26.83 7.58
N ALA A 830 21.58 25.64 7.10
CA ALA A 830 20.20 25.14 7.18
C ALA A 830 19.92 24.49 8.55
N ASN A 831 20.92 23.80 9.10
CA ASN A 831 20.86 23.10 10.38
C ASN A 831 20.51 24.07 11.55
N GLN A 832 21.17 25.22 11.62
CA GLN A 832 20.89 26.27 12.63
C GLN A 832 19.47 26.87 12.57
N LYS A 833 18.82 26.89 11.40
CA LYS A 833 17.46 27.44 11.24
C LYS A 833 16.34 26.43 11.54
N THR A 834 16.67 25.14 11.62
CA THR A 834 15.69 24.05 11.63
C THR A 834 15.74 23.19 12.88
N ASN A 835 16.57 23.57 13.87
CA ASN A 835 16.93 22.71 15.01
C ASN A 835 17.48 21.35 14.53
N GLY A 836 18.24 21.38 13.42
CA GLY A 836 18.92 20.24 12.84
C GLY A 836 18.09 19.25 12.00
N LEU A 837 16.78 19.46 11.78
CA LEU A 837 15.91 18.47 11.12
C LEU A 837 15.26 18.95 9.81
N LEU A 838 15.13 18.05 8.84
CA LEU A 838 14.48 18.28 7.55
C LEU A 838 12.95 18.36 7.72
N ARG A 839 12.40 19.52 7.36
CA ARG A 839 11.20 20.09 8.02
C ARG A 839 9.84 19.82 7.33
N ARG A 840 9.69 18.72 6.57
CA ARG A 840 8.45 18.45 5.80
C ARG A 840 7.56 17.35 6.39
N SER A 841 8.15 16.32 6.99
CA SER A 841 7.48 15.26 7.77
C SER A 841 8.57 14.40 8.42
N TYR A 842 8.19 13.44 9.27
CA TYR A 842 9.02 12.25 9.45
C TYR A 842 9.18 11.50 8.11
N TYR A 843 10.30 10.81 7.92
CA TYR A 843 10.66 10.10 6.69
C TYR A 843 10.16 8.64 6.68
N ALA A 844 10.11 8.00 7.85
CA ALA A 844 9.25 6.84 8.13
C ALA A 844 8.97 6.76 9.63
N SER A 845 7.97 5.97 9.99
CA SER A 845 7.74 5.53 11.36
C SER A 845 7.98 4.02 11.45
N LEU A 846 8.24 3.53 12.67
CA LEU A 846 8.41 2.11 12.97
C LEU A 846 7.69 1.77 14.27
N ALA A 847 6.77 0.81 14.25
CA ALA A 847 6.15 0.24 15.45
C ALA A 847 7.06 -0.77 16.16
N PRO A 848 6.76 -1.14 17.42
CA PRO A 848 7.46 -2.20 18.14
C PRO A 848 7.66 -3.48 17.32
N GLY A 849 8.92 -3.89 17.13
CA GLY A 849 9.31 -5.09 16.39
C GLY A 849 9.54 -4.90 14.89
N GLU A 850 9.15 -3.75 14.30
CA GLU A 850 9.25 -3.50 12.86
C GLU A 850 10.68 -3.23 12.38
N THR A 851 11.01 -3.78 11.20
CA THR A 851 12.23 -3.45 10.46
C THR A 851 11.89 -2.73 9.16
N TRP A 852 12.44 -1.53 8.99
CA TRP A 852 12.53 -0.80 7.74
C TRP A 852 13.76 -1.22 6.96
N ASP A 853 13.56 -1.74 5.75
CA ASP A 853 14.61 -2.18 4.83
C ASP A 853 14.55 -1.36 3.52
N ASN A 854 15.60 -1.48 2.70
CA ASN A 854 15.70 -0.91 1.34
C ASN A 854 15.61 0.63 1.30
N ILE A 855 16.44 1.29 2.12
CA ILE A 855 16.35 2.74 2.35
C ILE A 855 17.24 3.50 1.35
N THR A 856 16.72 4.59 0.78
CA THR A 856 17.46 5.44 -0.18
C THR A 856 18.49 6.37 0.48
N TRP A 857 19.07 5.95 1.60
CA TRP A 857 20.10 6.69 2.33
C TRP A 857 21.45 6.63 1.60
N ARG A 858 22.34 7.55 1.95
CA ARG A 858 23.74 7.57 1.52
C ARG A 858 24.64 7.26 2.70
N HIS A 859 25.85 6.80 2.40
CA HIS A 859 26.93 6.72 3.37
C HIS A 859 27.15 8.10 4.02
N ASP A 860 27.40 8.10 5.33
CA ASP A 860 27.45 9.23 6.26
C ASP A 860 26.13 9.98 6.53
N ASP A 861 24.99 9.57 5.97
CA ASP A 861 23.73 10.27 6.25
C ASP A 861 23.30 10.18 7.72
N ARG A 862 22.76 11.25 8.30
CA ARG A 862 22.35 11.27 9.71
C ARG A 862 20.83 11.28 9.86
N ILE A 863 20.31 10.37 10.67
CA ILE A 863 18.87 10.19 10.88
C ILE A 863 18.56 10.18 12.38
N MET A 864 17.77 11.13 12.83
CA MET A 864 17.27 11.21 14.20
C MET A 864 16.04 10.32 14.39
N LEU A 865 16.03 9.55 15.46
CA LEU A 865 14.86 8.81 15.92
C LEU A 865 14.16 9.64 17.01
N GLY A 866 12.85 9.80 16.91
CA GLY A 866 12.02 10.57 17.82
C GLY A 866 10.75 9.84 18.25
N ASN A 867 10.11 10.34 19.32
CA ASN A 867 8.93 9.74 19.96
C ASN A 867 7.58 10.31 19.47
N SER A 868 7.59 11.19 18.48
CA SER A 868 6.42 11.81 17.85
C SER A 868 6.76 12.11 16.39
N ASP A 869 5.72 12.19 15.56
CA ASP A 869 5.69 12.51 14.15
C ASP A 869 6.00 13.98 13.81
N ASP A 870 5.68 14.92 14.71
CA ASP A 870 5.94 16.35 14.51
C ASP A 870 7.41 16.70 14.81
N PRO A 871 8.20 17.13 13.79
CA PRO A 871 9.61 17.47 13.97
C PRO A 871 9.87 18.68 14.89
N LYS A 872 8.84 19.43 15.32
CA LYS A 872 8.97 20.52 16.30
C LYS A 872 8.89 20.03 17.75
N THR A 873 8.15 18.97 18.02
CA THR A 873 7.86 18.45 19.37
C THR A 873 8.53 17.10 19.65
N ALA A 874 8.90 16.34 18.62
CA ALA A 874 9.66 15.10 18.71
C ALA A 874 10.94 15.26 19.54
N LYS A 875 11.02 14.56 20.67
CA LYS A 875 12.25 14.46 21.46
C LYS A 875 13.21 13.51 20.75
N CYS A 876 14.47 13.90 20.65
CA CYS A 876 15.51 12.99 20.16
C CYS A 876 15.67 11.82 21.13
N LEU A 877 15.48 10.61 20.61
CA LEU A 877 15.75 9.35 21.30
C LEU A 877 17.16 8.85 20.95
N ALA A 878 17.55 8.97 19.68
CA ALA A 878 18.88 8.64 19.18
C ALA A 878 19.15 9.34 17.83
N ILE A 879 20.40 9.34 17.37
CA ILE A 879 20.77 9.68 15.99
C ILE A 879 21.71 8.59 15.45
N LEU A 880 21.34 7.96 14.34
CA LEU A 880 22.24 7.09 13.59
C LEU A 880 22.97 7.88 12.51
N GLU A 881 24.21 7.48 12.26
CA GLU A 881 24.97 7.83 11.05
C GLU A 881 24.97 6.57 10.17
N VAL A 882 24.59 6.73 8.90
CA VAL A 882 24.35 5.64 7.96
C VAL A 882 25.68 5.17 7.39
N ASP A 883 25.98 3.90 7.57
CA ASP A 883 27.14 3.26 6.98
C ASP A 883 26.65 2.28 5.90
N SER A 884 27.15 2.42 4.66
CA SER A 884 26.80 1.54 3.53
C SER A 884 27.15 0.07 3.77
N ASP A 885 28.11 -0.18 4.66
CA ASP A 885 28.70 -1.49 4.90
C ASP A 885 28.12 -2.14 6.16
N LYS A 886 27.14 -1.49 6.83
CA LYS A 886 26.46 -1.99 8.03
C LYS A 886 24.94 -1.90 7.95
N HIS A 887 24.28 -2.82 8.65
CA HIS A 887 22.88 -2.69 9.04
C HIS A 887 22.79 -2.06 10.44
N SER A 888 21.72 -1.32 10.74
CA SER A 888 21.60 -0.50 11.95
C SER A 888 20.29 -0.77 12.70
N ALA A 889 20.15 -1.96 13.29
CA ALA A 889 19.03 -2.28 14.18
C ALA A 889 19.18 -1.64 15.57
N PHE A 890 18.07 -1.20 16.18
CA PHE A 890 18.05 -0.31 17.34
C PHE A 890 17.14 -0.84 18.46
N THR A 891 17.60 -0.70 19.70
CA THR A 891 16.89 -1.12 20.91
C THR A 891 16.87 0.06 21.88
N LEU A 892 15.71 0.67 22.13
CA LEU A 892 15.54 1.52 23.31
C LEU A 892 15.23 0.63 24.50
N ASN A 893 16.16 0.61 25.46
CA ASN A 893 15.86 0.12 26.79
C ASN A 893 15.55 1.32 27.70
N LYS A 894 14.25 1.68 27.79
CA LYS A 894 13.69 2.45 28.90
C LYS A 894 12.31 1.90 29.27
#